data_AF-A0A1Q9CJF0-F1
#
_entry.id   AF-A0A1Q9CJF0-F1
#
_cell.length_a   1.000
_cell.length_b   1.000
_cell.length_c   1.000
_cell.angle_alpha   90.00
_cell.angle_beta   90.00
_cell.angle_gamma   90.00
#
_symmetry.space_group_name_H-M   'P 1'
#
loop_
_entity.id
_entity.type
_entity.pdbx_description
1 polymer ?
#
loop_
_entity_poly.entity_id
_entity_poly.type
_entity_poly.pdbx_seq_one_letter_code
_entity_poly.pdbx_strand_id
1 'polypeptide(L)'
;MPLSIHVHLLSGRAVSVEAELEESIAALRHRAERSLAVGRGHLADCRGVTLDGASTVSEAKLQSGDWLLLKLSKTQIAAGHRAFTAILGDGSVVTWGRRAAALKKELLNVQQIQASDDAFAAILGDGSVVTWGDSGSGGDSSAVQHQLKNVVQIQSSSSAFAAILGDGSVVTWGHKFWGGDSSAVQDQLKGVQQIQAACTAFAAIRRDGSVVSWGNSFTLSDVGAVEDQLHSVQHLQATNDAFAAVRSDGSVVTWGLAGYGGDSSLVQDRLKGVLQIQASLRAFAAVLAEGSVVTWGDDWRGGDSSAVEDQLKDVQQIQASDNAFAAIIGDGSVVTWGDADSIAVQHQLKNVVQIQSSSSAFAAILHDGSVVTWGDAEDGGDCSAVQDQLKNVQQIQATNYAFAALLDDGSVVTWGDSDFGGDCSAVKHQLQNVVQMQSSSSAFAASLGNGWEQSQQQEQEQEQEQEQQQEKEVRITLMSTPANPSLDVEYKSQRNETFYDLQLNVQDEAGNQITSLEDSLKDFIREEVLEGDNAYDAEGHGKQRARKGIRFKRFPPVLYIQLKRFMFDPEKMDMCKLNGKMEFPQVLDLEAFAPGSGKYTLHTVIVHSGGVSSGHYYAFVRVRDGIQDSVDAGLSDRMRMVWQPHLTERDVSLIDVKDGEQECRHESGTSHAERCEVLVVDKEIFVYGGG
;
A
#
# COMPACT_ATOMS: atom_id res chain seq x y z
N MET A 1 36.11 18.60 -13.85
CA MET A 1 35.71 17.58 -14.85
C MET A 1 34.30 17.17 -14.51
N PRO A 2 33.41 16.99 -15.50
CA PRO A 2 32.06 16.50 -15.24
C PRO A 2 32.14 15.09 -14.65
N LEU A 3 31.27 14.80 -13.69
CA LEU A 3 31.10 13.48 -13.09
C LEU A 3 30.22 12.64 -14.02
N SER A 4 30.57 11.37 -14.25
CA SER A 4 29.68 10.43 -14.94
C SER A 4 28.84 9.70 -13.90
N ILE A 5 27.52 9.88 -13.91
CA ILE A 5 26.60 9.26 -12.94
C ILE A 5 25.69 8.28 -13.68
N HIS A 6 25.50 7.09 -13.12
CA HIS A 6 24.64 6.05 -13.67
C HIS A 6 23.25 6.13 -13.02
N VAL A 7 22.19 6.31 -13.82
CA VAL A 7 20.81 6.37 -13.35
C VAL A 7 20.04 5.16 -13.86
N HIS A 8 19.43 4.41 -12.94
CA HIS A 8 18.75 3.15 -13.19
C HIS A 8 17.27 3.22 -12.83
N LEU A 9 16.45 2.46 -13.55
CA LEU A 9 15.07 2.14 -13.17
C LEU A 9 15.03 0.77 -12.48
N LEU A 10 13.95 0.50 -11.73
CA LEU A 10 13.71 -0.84 -11.18
C LEU A 10 13.57 -1.92 -12.27
N SER A 11 13.12 -1.54 -13.48
CA SER A 11 13.06 -2.44 -14.65
C SER A 11 14.43 -2.78 -15.26
N GLY A 12 15.53 -2.38 -14.63
CA GLY A 12 16.90 -2.67 -15.09
C GLY A 12 17.43 -1.74 -16.19
N ARG A 13 16.58 -0.88 -16.78
CA ARG A 13 17.00 0.13 -17.76
C ARG A 13 17.86 1.21 -17.12
N ALA A 14 18.89 1.65 -17.86
CA ALA A 14 19.92 2.54 -17.31
C ALA A 14 20.37 3.60 -18.31
N VAL A 15 20.86 4.73 -17.80
CA VAL A 15 21.54 5.75 -18.58
C VAL A 15 22.70 6.35 -17.80
N SER A 16 23.79 6.66 -18.49
CA SER A 16 24.89 7.46 -17.94
C SER A 16 24.67 8.93 -18.29
N VAL A 17 24.66 9.79 -17.28
CA VAL A 17 24.48 11.23 -17.43
C VAL A 17 25.70 11.95 -16.88
N GLU A 18 26.28 12.85 -17.66
CA GLU A 18 27.35 13.74 -17.18
C GLU A 18 26.77 14.87 -16.33
N ALA A 19 27.45 15.24 -15.25
CA ALA A 19 26.99 16.23 -14.27
C ALA A 19 28.11 17.16 -13.82
N GLU A 20 27.82 18.45 -13.66
CA GLU A 20 28.77 19.38 -13.03
C GLU A 20 28.56 19.43 -11.51
N LEU A 21 29.62 19.72 -10.74
CA LEU A 21 29.57 19.72 -9.27
C LEU A 21 28.57 20.74 -8.69
N GLU A 22 28.42 21.89 -9.35
CA GLU A 22 27.52 22.97 -8.93
C GLU A 22 26.14 22.86 -9.59
N GLU A 23 25.91 21.82 -10.40
CA GLU A 23 24.61 21.58 -10.99
C GLU A 23 23.63 21.07 -9.93
N SER A 24 22.36 21.45 -10.04
CA SER A 24 21.30 20.91 -9.18
C SER A 24 20.96 19.46 -9.52
N ILE A 25 20.61 18.68 -8.50
CA ILE A 25 20.11 17.32 -8.68
C ILE A 25 18.87 17.29 -9.58
N ALA A 26 18.01 18.32 -9.55
CA ALA A 26 16.86 18.43 -10.44
C ALA A 26 17.24 18.52 -11.93
N ALA A 27 18.33 19.20 -12.28
CA ALA A 27 18.79 19.30 -13.66
C ALA A 27 19.39 17.97 -14.16
N LEU A 28 20.16 17.28 -13.31
CA LEU A 28 20.64 15.92 -13.58
C LEU A 28 19.48 14.95 -13.80
N ARG A 29 18.48 14.99 -12.91
CA ARG A 29 17.26 14.20 -13.00
C ARG A 29 16.54 14.44 -14.32
N HIS A 30 16.31 15.68 -14.72
CA HIS A 30 15.61 15.99 -15.97
C HIS A 30 16.34 15.43 -17.21
N ARG A 31 17.67 15.42 -17.21
CA ARG A 31 18.42 14.75 -18.29
C ARG A 31 18.27 13.24 -18.26
N ALA A 32 18.29 12.62 -17.08
CA ALA A 32 18.05 11.19 -16.94
C ALA A 32 16.64 10.81 -17.41
N GLU A 33 15.61 11.53 -16.95
CA GLU A 33 14.20 11.35 -17.36
C GLU A 33 14.04 11.43 -18.88
N ARG A 34 14.64 12.46 -19.50
CA ARG A 34 14.59 12.65 -20.95
C ARG A 34 15.28 11.53 -21.72
N SER A 35 16.43 11.06 -21.22
CA SER A 35 17.24 10.05 -21.91
C SER A 35 16.64 8.64 -21.76
N LEU A 36 16.07 8.37 -20.58
CA LEU A 36 15.26 7.17 -20.33
C LEU A 36 13.87 7.29 -20.93
N ALA A 37 13.47 8.47 -21.42
CA ALA A 37 12.16 8.82 -21.94
C ALA A 37 10.98 8.60 -20.97
N VAL A 38 11.24 8.43 -19.67
CA VAL A 38 10.24 8.15 -18.61
C VAL A 38 9.48 9.41 -18.13
N GLY A 39 8.44 9.18 -17.33
CA GLY A 39 7.77 10.23 -16.56
C GLY A 39 8.63 10.82 -15.45
N ARG A 40 8.07 11.79 -14.71
CA ARG A 40 8.75 12.47 -13.59
C ARG A 40 8.97 11.52 -12.42
N GLY A 41 10.13 11.61 -11.77
CA GLY A 41 10.50 10.76 -10.63
C GLY A 41 11.39 11.42 -9.59
N HIS A 42 11.86 10.65 -8.63
CA HIS A 42 12.86 11.06 -7.65
C HIS A 42 14.13 10.24 -7.79
N LEU A 43 15.28 10.90 -7.70
CA LEU A 43 16.55 10.19 -7.62
C LEU A 43 16.79 9.77 -6.17
N ALA A 44 17.10 8.50 -5.97
CA ALA A 44 17.54 7.96 -4.71
C ALA A 44 18.94 7.37 -4.87
N ASP A 45 19.74 7.47 -3.81
CA ASP A 45 21.03 6.78 -3.76
C ASP A 45 20.86 5.26 -3.54
N CYS A 46 21.98 4.53 -3.52
CA CYS A 46 21.99 3.08 -3.28
C CYS A 46 21.43 2.65 -1.90
N ARG A 47 21.20 3.59 -0.98
CA ARG A 47 20.58 3.34 0.33
C ARG A 47 19.07 3.55 0.30
N GLY A 48 18.52 3.96 -0.85
CA GLY A 48 17.11 4.33 -1.00
C GLY A 48 16.79 5.72 -0.44
N VAL A 49 17.79 6.53 -0.10
CA VAL A 49 17.58 7.90 0.38
C VAL A 49 17.33 8.81 -0.82
N THR A 50 16.19 9.48 -0.83
CA THR A 50 15.83 10.43 -1.90
C THR A 50 16.71 11.67 -1.81
N LEU A 51 17.32 12.04 -2.94
CA LEU A 51 18.15 13.22 -3.08
C LEU A 51 17.27 14.46 -3.24
N ASP A 52 17.62 15.54 -2.53
CA ASP A 52 16.92 16.82 -2.64
C ASP A 52 17.23 17.47 -4.00
N GLY A 53 16.19 17.71 -4.81
CA GLY A 53 16.32 18.32 -6.13
C GLY A 53 16.94 19.73 -6.10
N ALA A 54 16.83 20.46 -4.98
CA ALA A 54 17.41 21.77 -4.81
C ALA A 54 18.91 21.73 -4.45
N SER A 55 19.39 20.61 -3.91
CA SER A 55 20.80 20.43 -3.58
C SER A 55 21.66 20.31 -4.83
N THR A 56 22.93 20.73 -4.73
CA THR A 56 23.90 20.52 -5.80
C THR A 56 24.45 19.09 -5.78
N VAL A 57 25.02 18.65 -6.90
CA VAL A 57 25.74 17.37 -7.00
C VAL A 57 26.84 17.26 -5.94
N SER A 58 27.52 18.37 -5.63
CA SER A 58 28.56 18.44 -4.60
C SER A 58 27.99 18.35 -3.17
N GLU A 59 26.87 19.01 -2.88
CA GLU A 59 26.17 18.92 -1.58
C GLU A 59 25.61 17.52 -1.31
N ALA A 60 25.11 16.86 -2.36
CA ALA A 60 24.67 15.47 -2.34
C ALA A 60 25.84 14.46 -2.23
N LYS A 61 27.09 14.94 -2.31
CA LYS A 61 28.34 14.15 -2.21
C LYS A 61 28.45 13.04 -3.27
N LEU A 62 27.88 13.26 -4.44
CA LEU A 62 27.96 12.30 -5.53
C LEU A 62 29.35 12.30 -6.17
N GLN A 63 29.79 11.12 -6.59
CA GLN A 63 31.07 10.87 -7.24
C GLN A 63 30.87 10.28 -8.63
N SER A 64 31.92 10.34 -9.46
CA SER A 64 31.89 9.74 -10.78
C SER A 64 31.89 8.23 -10.65
N GLY A 65 30.92 7.57 -11.28
CA GLY A 65 30.67 6.14 -11.16
C GLY A 65 29.53 5.80 -10.21
N ASP A 66 28.95 6.76 -9.50
CA ASP A 66 27.83 6.51 -8.58
C ASP A 66 26.56 6.05 -9.31
N TRP A 67 25.79 5.21 -8.62
CA TRP A 67 24.54 4.63 -9.10
C TRP A 67 23.37 5.24 -8.35
N LEU A 68 22.43 5.80 -9.11
CA LEU A 68 21.18 6.36 -8.59
C LEU A 68 19.99 5.57 -9.13
N LEU A 69 19.00 5.36 -8.28
CA LEU A 69 17.71 4.82 -8.66
C LEU A 69 16.76 5.97 -8.99
N LEU A 70 16.22 6.02 -10.20
CA LEU A 70 15.12 6.91 -10.55
C LEU A 70 13.80 6.21 -10.21
N LYS A 71 13.23 6.58 -9.06
CA LYS A 71 11.93 6.09 -8.60
C LYS A 71 10.82 6.94 -9.21
N LEU A 72 10.08 6.36 -10.14
CA LEU A 72 8.89 6.99 -10.70
C LEU A 72 7.75 6.93 -9.68
N SER A 73 7.01 8.03 -9.54
CA SER A 73 5.82 8.09 -8.69
C SER A 73 4.63 8.55 -9.51
N LYS A 74 3.43 8.04 -9.20
CA LYS A 74 2.20 8.49 -9.85
C LYS A 74 1.90 9.93 -9.47
N THR A 75 1.38 10.70 -10.43
CA THR A 75 0.89 12.05 -10.18
C THR A 75 -0.36 11.96 -9.30
N GLN A 76 -0.37 12.65 -8.15
CA GLN A 76 -1.54 12.73 -7.29
C GLN A 76 -2.19 14.09 -7.50
N ILE A 77 -3.47 14.12 -7.84
CA ILE A 77 -4.21 15.36 -8.02
C ILE A 77 -5.16 15.53 -6.82
N ALA A 78 -5.17 16.72 -6.23
CA ALA A 78 -6.12 17.15 -5.22
C ALA A 78 -6.91 18.36 -5.75
N ALA A 79 -8.15 18.50 -5.30
CA ALA A 79 -9.06 19.54 -5.75
C ALA A 79 -9.62 20.33 -4.57
N GLY A 80 -9.71 21.64 -4.72
CA GLY A 80 -10.55 22.54 -3.90
C GLY A 80 -11.81 22.93 -4.67
N HIS A 81 -12.62 23.88 -4.18
CA HIS A 81 -13.88 24.23 -4.85
C HIS A 81 -13.66 24.74 -6.29
N ARG A 82 -12.64 25.57 -6.54
CA ARG A 82 -12.41 26.22 -7.85
C ARG A 82 -10.96 26.15 -8.35
N ALA A 83 -10.17 25.25 -7.78
CA ALA A 83 -8.76 25.10 -8.11
C ALA A 83 -8.34 23.64 -7.93
N PHE A 84 -7.30 23.27 -8.66
CA PHE A 84 -6.66 21.97 -8.59
C PHE A 84 -5.20 22.13 -8.23
N THR A 85 -4.65 21.07 -7.68
CA THR A 85 -3.23 20.98 -7.43
C THR A 85 -2.75 19.55 -7.65
N ALA A 86 -1.67 19.38 -8.40
CA ALA A 86 -1.05 18.09 -8.65
C ALA A 86 0.30 18.00 -7.98
N ILE A 87 0.53 16.93 -7.24
CA ILE A 87 1.86 16.44 -6.87
C ILE A 87 2.33 15.59 -8.03
N LEU A 88 3.32 16.07 -8.78
CA LEU A 88 3.94 15.34 -9.87
C LEU A 88 4.82 14.20 -9.33
N GLY A 89 5.18 13.25 -10.19
CA GLY A 89 5.97 12.08 -9.78
C GLY A 89 7.36 12.37 -9.19
N ASP A 90 7.82 13.62 -9.33
CA ASP A 90 9.03 14.17 -8.77
C ASP A 90 8.82 15.01 -7.50
N GLY A 91 7.62 14.91 -6.91
CA GLY A 91 7.20 15.58 -5.68
C GLY A 91 6.98 17.08 -5.85
N SER A 92 7.12 17.60 -7.07
CA SER A 92 6.84 19.00 -7.37
C SER A 92 5.34 19.26 -7.42
N VAL A 93 4.90 20.45 -6.97
CA VAL A 93 3.48 20.82 -6.97
C VAL A 93 3.15 21.85 -8.05
N VAL A 94 2.13 21.56 -8.83
CA VAL A 94 1.52 22.52 -9.78
C VAL A 94 0.09 22.78 -9.35
N THR A 95 -0.26 24.05 -9.14
CA THR A 95 -1.64 24.47 -8.85
C THR A 95 -2.19 25.27 -10.03
N TRP A 96 -3.43 25.01 -10.43
CA TRP A 96 -4.13 25.76 -11.48
C TRP A 96 -5.60 26.02 -11.10
N GLY A 97 -6.25 26.96 -11.78
CA GLY A 97 -7.59 27.44 -11.44
C GLY A 97 -7.59 28.79 -10.70
N ARG A 98 -8.70 29.13 -10.05
CA ARG A 98 -8.86 30.45 -9.42
C ARG A 98 -7.86 30.59 -8.26
N ARG A 99 -7.07 31.67 -8.25
CA ARG A 99 -6.04 31.97 -7.23
C ARG A 99 -4.79 31.06 -7.24
N ALA A 100 -4.55 30.31 -8.31
CA ALA A 100 -3.31 29.55 -8.54
C ALA A 100 -2.01 30.39 -8.42
N ALA A 101 -2.08 31.70 -8.70
CA ALA A 101 -0.94 32.61 -8.65
C ALA A 101 -0.36 32.88 -7.24
N ALA A 102 -0.95 32.34 -6.17
CA ALA A 102 -0.45 32.53 -4.81
C ALA A 102 0.79 31.68 -4.49
N LEU A 103 1.04 30.59 -5.23
CA LEU A 103 2.20 29.73 -5.01
C LEU A 103 3.45 30.32 -5.69
N LYS A 104 4.30 31.01 -4.91
CA LYS A 104 5.51 31.69 -5.43
C LYS A 104 6.76 30.79 -5.50
N LYS A 105 6.70 29.54 -5.02
CA LYS A 105 7.86 28.64 -4.92
C LYS A 105 7.47 27.22 -5.31
N GLU A 106 8.34 26.53 -6.05
CA GLU A 106 8.23 25.09 -6.27
C GLU A 106 8.28 24.37 -4.92
N LEU A 107 7.19 23.69 -4.56
CA LEU A 107 7.15 22.79 -3.40
C LEU A 107 7.74 21.46 -3.84
N LEU A 108 8.62 20.87 -3.04
CA LEU A 108 9.21 19.56 -3.29
C LEU A 108 8.83 18.62 -2.14
N ASN A 109 8.75 17.33 -2.44
CA ASN A 109 8.48 16.25 -1.47
C ASN A 109 7.13 16.39 -0.74
N VAL A 110 6.06 16.77 -1.44
CA VAL A 110 4.72 16.81 -0.82
C VAL A 110 4.16 15.40 -0.63
N GLN A 111 3.66 15.09 0.57
CA GLN A 111 3.07 13.80 0.93
C GLN A 111 1.54 13.79 0.83
N GLN A 112 0.89 14.87 1.25
CA GLN A 112 -0.56 15.00 1.26
C GLN A 112 -0.94 16.45 0.99
N ILE A 113 -2.03 16.68 0.26
CA ILE A 113 -2.65 17.99 0.13
C ILE A 113 -4.11 17.91 0.56
N GLN A 114 -4.54 18.88 1.35
CA GLN A 114 -5.93 19.09 1.74
C GLN A 114 -6.38 20.46 1.24
N ALA A 115 -7.64 20.56 0.78
CA ALA A 115 -8.23 21.80 0.29
C ALA A 115 -9.44 22.22 1.13
N SER A 116 -9.58 23.52 1.41
CA SER A 116 -10.84 24.14 1.77
C SER A 116 -11.50 24.74 0.51
N ASP A 117 -12.57 25.52 0.66
CA ASP A 117 -13.26 26.08 -0.51
C ASP A 117 -12.34 26.98 -1.35
N ASP A 118 -11.48 27.76 -0.69
CA ASP A 118 -10.66 28.80 -1.32
C ASP A 118 -9.16 28.74 -0.96
N ALA A 119 -8.70 27.70 -0.25
CA ALA A 119 -7.30 27.54 0.14
C ALA A 119 -6.82 26.08 0.16
N PHE A 120 -5.50 25.89 0.21
CA PHE A 120 -4.82 24.61 0.24
C PHE A 120 -3.78 24.55 1.36
N ALA A 121 -3.57 23.34 1.87
CA ALA A 121 -2.53 23.01 2.82
C ALA A 121 -1.83 21.71 2.40
N ALA A 122 -0.51 21.72 2.32
CA ALA A 122 0.32 20.57 1.96
C ALA A 122 1.19 20.14 3.14
N ILE A 123 1.25 18.83 3.40
CA ILE A 123 2.24 18.21 4.29
C ILE A 123 3.47 17.84 3.44
N LEU A 124 4.64 18.33 3.83
CA LEU A 124 5.92 18.02 3.19
C LEU A 124 6.55 16.75 3.79
N GLY A 125 7.56 16.20 3.11
CA GLY A 125 8.23 14.95 3.49
C GLY A 125 8.93 14.98 4.85
N ASP A 126 9.25 16.17 5.34
CA ASP A 126 9.80 16.42 6.68
C ASP A 126 8.72 16.63 7.76
N GLY A 127 7.44 16.51 7.39
CA GLY A 127 6.29 16.75 8.26
C GLY A 127 5.98 18.22 8.50
N SER A 128 6.61 19.16 7.80
CA SER A 128 6.22 20.58 7.82
C SER A 128 5.01 20.84 6.92
N VAL A 129 4.35 21.99 7.12
CA VAL A 129 3.16 22.36 6.34
C VAL A 129 3.39 23.64 5.56
N VAL A 130 2.92 23.66 4.31
CA VAL A 130 2.85 24.88 3.49
C VAL A 130 1.41 25.14 3.10
N THR A 131 0.96 26.39 3.22
CA THR A 131 -0.39 26.83 2.85
C THR A 131 -0.35 27.89 1.77
N TRP A 132 -1.40 27.93 0.95
CA TRP A 132 -1.60 28.97 -0.07
C TRP A 132 -3.08 29.12 -0.41
N GLY A 133 -3.43 30.22 -1.06
CA GLY A 133 -4.82 30.56 -1.42
C GLY A 133 -5.34 31.76 -0.64
N ASP A 134 -6.64 31.79 -0.37
CA ASP A 134 -7.28 32.87 0.39
C ASP A 134 -6.87 32.84 1.87
N SER A 135 -6.30 33.93 2.38
CA SER A 135 -5.84 34.00 3.77
C SER A 135 -7.00 33.90 4.78
N GLY A 136 -8.20 34.38 4.43
CA GLY A 136 -9.39 34.24 5.25
C GLY A 136 -9.86 32.80 5.37
N SER A 137 -9.60 31.97 4.35
CA SER A 137 -10.02 30.56 4.27
C SER A 137 -8.93 29.57 4.68
N GLY A 138 -7.87 30.04 5.34
CA GLY A 138 -6.76 29.20 5.83
C GLY A 138 -5.55 29.11 4.91
N GLY A 139 -5.48 29.92 3.86
CA GLY A 139 -4.33 30.03 2.95
C GLY A 139 -3.11 30.76 3.53
N ASP A 140 -3.21 31.26 4.77
CA ASP A 140 -2.09 31.82 5.53
C ASP A 140 -2.00 31.13 6.91
N SER A 141 -1.00 30.26 7.07
CA SER A 141 -0.68 29.58 8.34
C SER A 141 0.44 30.26 9.14
N SER A 142 0.90 31.46 8.74
CA SER A 142 2.10 32.10 9.32
C SER A 142 2.04 32.27 10.84
N ALA A 143 0.85 32.52 11.40
CA ALA A 143 0.62 32.66 12.84
C ALA A 143 0.91 31.37 13.63
N VAL A 144 0.66 30.21 13.03
CA VAL A 144 0.80 28.89 13.67
C VAL A 144 1.95 28.07 13.08
N GLN A 145 2.69 28.61 12.12
CA GLN A 145 3.74 27.91 11.37
C GLN A 145 4.81 27.25 12.26
N HIS A 146 5.13 27.89 13.39
CA HIS A 146 6.10 27.37 14.36
C HIS A 146 5.63 26.08 15.08
N GLN A 147 4.32 25.82 15.08
CA GLN A 147 3.67 24.65 15.69
C GLN A 147 3.45 23.51 14.68
N LEU A 148 3.39 23.81 13.38
CA LEU A 148 3.16 22.85 12.30
C LEU A 148 4.43 22.05 11.95
N LYS A 149 4.85 21.20 12.89
CA LYS A 149 6.00 20.30 12.76
C LYS A 149 5.57 18.86 13.03
N ASN A 150 6.12 17.92 12.25
CA ASN A 150 5.73 16.50 12.31
C ASN A 150 4.22 16.31 12.14
N VAL A 151 3.59 17.07 11.25
CA VAL A 151 2.18 16.93 10.92
C VAL A 151 1.97 15.60 10.21
N VAL A 152 0.98 14.83 10.66
CA VAL A 152 0.65 13.51 10.10
C VAL A 152 -0.62 13.51 9.27
N GLN A 153 -1.55 14.42 9.55
CA GLN A 153 -2.82 14.53 8.83
C GLN A 153 -3.34 15.96 8.91
N ILE A 154 -3.98 16.42 7.83
CA ILE A 154 -4.73 17.69 7.80
C ILE A 154 -6.18 17.36 7.42
N GLN A 155 -7.12 18.06 8.03
CA GLN A 155 -8.54 18.11 7.66
C GLN A 155 -8.94 19.55 7.43
N SER A 156 -9.95 19.76 6.59
CA SER A 156 -10.49 21.08 6.24
C SER A 156 -12.00 21.13 6.43
N SER A 157 -12.47 22.25 6.97
CA SER A 157 -13.85 22.71 6.80
C SER A 157 -13.91 23.64 5.59
N SER A 158 -15.06 24.25 5.32
CA SER A 158 -15.20 25.19 4.18
C SER A 158 -14.22 26.37 4.22
N SER A 159 -13.73 26.79 5.39
CA SER A 159 -12.82 27.95 5.49
C SER A 159 -11.77 27.87 6.59
N ALA A 160 -11.50 26.67 7.12
CA ALA A 160 -10.46 26.46 8.14
C ALA A 160 -9.80 25.08 7.99
N PHE A 161 -8.67 24.91 8.68
CA PHE A 161 -7.92 23.67 8.71
C PHE A 161 -7.61 23.25 10.16
N ALA A 162 -7.51 21.94 10.34
CA ALA A 162 -7.01 21.32 11.56
C ALA A 162 -5.96 20.27 11.22
N ALA A 163 -4.78 20.39 11.82
CA ALA A 163 -3.66 19.47 11.64
C ALA A 163 -3.47 18.61 12.89
N ILE A 164 -3.34 17.29 12.70
CA ILE A 164 -2.92 16.35 13.74
C ILE A 164 -1.39 16.25 13.66
N LEU A 165 -0.71 16.50 14.78
CA LEU A 165 0.74 16.34 14.92
C LEU A 165 1.10 14.89 15.29
N GLY A 166 2.36 14.49 15.10
CA GLY A 166 2.83 13.12 15.39
C GLY A 166 2.73 12.71 16.86
N ASP A 167 2.62 13.65 17.79
CA ASP A 167 2.33 13.38 19.21
C ASP A 167 0.83 13.19 19.51
N GLY A 168 -0.04 13.46 18.52
CA GLY A 168 -1.49 13.43 18.61
C GLY A 168 -2.11 14.74 19.12
N SER A 169 -1.35 15.84 19.23
CA SER A 169 -1.94 17.17 19.47
C SER A 169 -2.51 17.77 18.19
N VAL A 170 -3.40 18.76 18.32
CA VAL A 170 -4.04 19.43 17.17
C VAL A 170 -3.70 20.91 17.12
N VAL A 171 -3.40 21.40 15.92
CA VAL A 171 -3.20 22.81 15.60
C VAL A 171 -4.23 23.24 14.56
N THR A 172 -4.93 24.34 14.80
CA THR A 172 -5.95 24.86 13.87
C THR A 172 -5.60 26.25 13.36
N TRP A 173 -6.08 26.59 12.16
CA TRP A 173 -5.95 27.92 11.57
C TRP A 173 -7.04 28.18 10.53
N GLY A 174 -7.15 29.43 10.07
CA GLY A 174 -8.17 29.88 9.13
C GLY A 174 -9.30 30.65 9.82
N HIS A 175 -10.51 30.62 9.24
CA HIS A 175 -11.60 31.44 9.75
C HIS A 175 -12.15 30.91 11.09
N LYS A 176 -12.18 31.78 12.11
CA LYS A 176 -12.58 31.41 13.48
C LYS A 176 -13.97 30.77 13.57
N PHE A 177 -14.94 31.27 12.80
CA PHE A 177 -16.33 30.78 12.84
C PHE A 177 -16.54 29.48 12.07
N TRP A 178 -15.50 28.98 11.39
CA TRP A 178 -15.48 27.72 10.64
C TRP A 178 -14.55 26.69 11.28
N GLY A 179 -14.16 26.89 12.55
CA GLY A 179 -13.30 25.97 13.29
C GLY A 179 -11.81 26.28 13.27
N GLY A 180 -11.42 27.45 12.74
CA GLY A 180 -10.02 27.91 12.75
C GLY A 180 -9.50 28.39 14.12
N ASP A 181 -10.36 28.43 15.14
CA ASP A 181 -10.00 28.74 16.52
C ASP A 181 -10.42 27.59 17.45
N SER A 182 -9.44 26.82 17.93
CA SER A 182 -9.63 25.73 18.89
C SER A 182 -9.23 26.10 20.32
N SER A 183 -8.95 27.38 20.61
CA SER A 183 -8.36 27.81 21.88
C SER A 183 -9.19 27.40 23.12
N ALA A 184 -10.52 27.38 23.00
CA ALA A 184 -11.43 26.98 24.07
C ALA A 184 -11.29 25.50 24.49
N VAL A 185 -10.84 24.64 23.58
CA VAL A 185 -10.72 23.18 23.81
C VAL A 185 -9.30 22.67 23.66
N GLN A 186 -8.31 23.57 23.51
CA GLN A 186 -6.92 23.21 23.19
C GLN A 186 -6.30 22.24 24.19
N ASP A 187 -6.65 22.35 25.48
CA ASP A 187 -6.14 21.45 26.52
C ASP A 187 -6.65 20.01 26.39
N GLN A 188 -7.80 19.82 25.72
CA GLN A 188 -8.44 18.54 25.48
C GLN A 188 -7.96 17.88 24.17
N LEU A 189 -7.41 18.66 23.23
CA LEU A 189 -6.92 18.19 21.93
C LEU A 189 -5.55 17.50 22.02
N LYS A 190 -5.49 16.43 22.83
CA LYS A 190 -4.31 15.60 23.07
C LYS A 190 -4.64 14.14 22.81
N GLY A 191 -3.74 13.45 22.10
CA GLY A 191 -3.95 12.06 21.70
C GLY A 191 -5.09 11.91 20.69
N VAL A 192 -5.31 12.88 19.83
CA VAL A 192 -6.26 12.80 18.72
C VAL A 192 -5.74 11.80 17.68
N GLN A 193 -6.63 10.95 17.17
CA GLN A 193 -6.34 9.97 16.12
C GLN A 193 -7.00 10.34 14.79
N GLN A 194 -8.20 10.93 14.86
CA GLN A 194 -8.98 11.28 13.67
C GLN A 194 -9.73 12.59 13.93
N ILE A 195 -9.89 13.38 12.87
CA ILE A 195 -10.75 14.57 12.85
C ILE A 195 -11.78 14.37 11.74
N GLN A 196 -13.04 14.67 12.05
CA GLN A 196 -14.12 14.79 11.08
C GLN A 196 -14.51 16.27 10.99
N ALA A 197 -14.61 16.79 9.77
CA ALA A 197 -15.05 18.15 9.50
C ALA A 197 -16.52 18.19 9.10
N ALA A 198 -17.22 19.20 9.60
CA ALA A 198 -18.46 19.72 9.05
C ALA A 198 -18.17 21.05 8.32
N CYS A 199 -19.17 21.67 7.70
CA CYS A 199 -18.99 22.94 6.98
C CYS A 199 -18.43 24.03 7.90
N THR A 200 -18.92 24.13 9.14
CA THR A 200 -18.58 25.22 10.08
C THR A 200 -17.89 24.77 11.39
N ALA A 201 -17.63 23.47 11.56
CA ALA A 201 -17.12 22.90 12.81
C ALA A 201 -16.27 21.64 12.57
N PHE A 202 -15.58 21.20 13.61
CA PHE A 202 -14.82 19.95 13.63
C PHE A 202 -15.17 19.12 14.87
N ALA A 203 -14.98 17.81 14.75
CA ALA A 203 -15.02 16.85 15.85
C ALA A 203 -13.81 15.90 15.77
N ALA A 204 -13.12 15.69 16.88
CA ALA A 204 -11.92 14.86 16.98
C ALA A 204 -12.14 13.65 17.87
N ILE A 205 -11.75 12.46 17.40
CA ILE A 205 -11.71 11.22 18.20
C ILE A 205 -10.32 11.12 18.85
N ARG A 206 -10.29 10.97 20.18
CA ARG A 206 -9.08 10.76 20.98
C ARG A 206 -8.76 9.26 21.11
N ARG A 207 -7.52 8.91 21.48
CA ARG A 207 -7.07 7.51 21.65
C ARG A 207 -7.87 6.72 22.70
N ASP A 208 -8.50 7.42 23.64
CA ASP A 208 -9.38 6.84 24.66
C ASP A 208 -10.83 6.64 24.16
N GLY A 209 -11.10 6.96 22.90
CA GLY A 209 -12.43 6.88 22.29
C GLY A 209 -13.36 8.04 22.66
N SER A 210 -12.88 9.07 23.37
CA SER A 210 -13.67 10.28 23.63
C SER A 210 -13.67 11.24 22.44
N VAL A 211 -14.72 12.06 22.31
CA VAL A 211 -14.84 13.06 21.24
C VAL A 211 -14.79 14.48 21.79
N VAL A 212 -14.03 15.35 21.12
CA VAL A 212 -13.97 16.78 21.39
C VAL A 212 -14.40 17.52 20.12
N SER A 213 -15.34 18.47 20.22
CA SER A 213 -15.77 19.28 19.07
C SER A 213 -15.52 20.77 19.31
N TRP A 214 -15.30 21.50 18.22
CA TRP A 214 -15.08 22.95 18.23
C TRP A 214 -15.48 23.59 16.89
N GLY A 215 -15.69 24.91 16.91
CA GLY A 215 -16.11 25.68 15.75
C GLY A 215 -17.27 26.60 16.07
N ASN A 216 -18.21 26.73 15.14
CA ASN A 216 -19.34 27.63 15.30
C ASN A 216 -20.19 27.27 16.53
N SER A 217 -20.36 28.24 17.44
CA SER A 217 -21.11 28.05 18.69
C SER A 217 -22.62 27.83 18.48
N PHE A 218 -23.17 28.26 17.35
CA PHE A 218 -24.56 28.01 17.00
C PHE A 218 -24.74 26.54 16.60
N THR A 219 -23.84 26.05 15.75
CA THR A 219 -23.80 24.64 15.32
C THR A 219 -23.61 23.71 16.51
N LEU A 220 -22.66 24.00 17.40
CA LEU A 220 -22.33 23.13 18.55
C LEU A 220 -23.09 23.49 19.84
N SER A 221 -24.29 24.06 19.73
CA SER A 221 -25.01 24.59 20.89
C SER A 221 -25.52 23.51 21.86
N ASP A 222 -25.70 22.28 21.38
CA ASP A 222 -26.26 21.13 22.10
C ASP A 222 -25.21 20.12 22.57
N VAL A 223 -23.93 20.28 22.19
CA VAL A 223 -22.88 19.30 22.51
C VAL A 223 -22.75 19.04 24.02
N GLY A 224 -22.92 20.06 24.85
CA GLY A 224 -22.84 19.91 26.32
C GLY A 224 -23.93 19.01 26.91
N ALA A 225 -25.04 18.76 26.19
CA ALA A 225 -26.08 17.83 26.63
C ALA A 225 -25.71 16.35 26.34
N VAL A 226 -24.78 16.10 25.41
CA VAL A 226 -24.39 14.76 24.98
C VAL A 226 -22.93 14.42 25.29
N GLU A 227 -22.15 15.36 25.84
CA GLU A 227 -20.72 15.19 26.14
C GLU A 227 -20.41 13.93 26.95
N ASP A 228 -21.24 13.62 27.96
CA ASP A 228 -21.11 12.41 28.79
C ASP A 228 -21.35 11.10 28.04
N GLN A 229 -21.93 11.14 26.83
CA GLN A 229 -22.20 9.97 25.98
C GLN A 229 -21.12 9.77 24.90
N LEU A 230 -20.27 10.78 24.68
CA LEU A 230 -19.24 10.81 23.63
C LEU A 230 -17.95 10.08 24.05
N HIS A 231 -18.10 8.80 24.40
CA HIS A 231 -17.01 7.90 24.74
C HIS A 231 -17.15 6.56 24.03
N SER A 232 -16.01 5.87 23.86
CA SER A 232 -15.93 4.61 23.09
C SER A 232 -16.39 4.77 21.63
N VAL A 233 -16.20 5.97 21.05
CA VAL A 233 -16.53 6.27 19.66
C VAL A 233 -15.50 5.64 18.73
N GLN A 234 -15.97 5.02 17.66
CA GLN A 234 -15.15 4.40 16.62
C GLN A 234 -15.17 5.20 15.32
N HIS A 235 -16.32 5.77 14.97
CA HIS A 235 -16.51 6.50 13.72
C HIS A 235 -17.30 7.77 13.94
N LEU A 236 -16.97 8.80 13.17
CA LEU A 236 -17.71 10.06 13.08
C LEU A 236 -18.14 10.27 11.64
N GLN A 237 -19.36 10.74 11.46
CA GLN A 237 -19.86 11.26 10.19
C GLN A 237 -20.43 12.65 10.43
N ALA A 238 -20.36 13.51 9.42
CA ALA A 238 -20.89 14.86 9.48
C ALA A 238 -21.79 15.18 8.27
N THR A 239 -22.85 15.94 8.52
CA THR A 239 -23.55 16.73 7.50
C THR A 239 -22.93 18.13 7.46
N ASN A 240 -23.55 19.11 6.79
CA ASN A 240 -23.00 20.48 6.79
C ASN A 240 -22.86 21.08 8.20
N ASP A 241 -23.81 20.82 9.09
CA ASP A 241 -23.87 21.48 10.41
C ASP A 241 -24.36 20.53 11.52
N ALA A 242 -24.15 19.22 11.37
CA ALA A 242 -24.38 18.24 12.43
C ALA A 242 -23.40 17.07 12.35
N PHE A 243 -23.29 16.34 13.46
CA PHE A 243 -22.41 15.18 13.60
C PHE A 243 -23.19 13.97 14.14
N ALA A 244 -22.75 12.79 13.73
CA ALA A 244 -23.20 11.51 14.26
C ALA A 244 -21.96 10.67 14.62
N ALA A 245 -21.93 10.18 15.86
CA ALA A 245 -20.89 9.28 16.37
C ALA A 245 -21.42 7.85 16.49
N VAL A 246 -20.72 6.90 15.89
CA VAL A 246 -20.95 5.46 16.10
C VAL A 246 -20.05 4.98 17.23
N ARG A 247 -20.65 4.47 18.30
CA ARG A 247 -19.96 3.91 19.46
C ARG A 247 -19.63 2.44 19.23
N SER A 248 -18.67 1.91 19.99
CA SER A 248 -18.20 0.51 19.90
C SER A 248 -19.28 -0.54 20.17
N ASP A 249 -20.37 -0.15 20.83
CA ASP A 249 -21.55 -0.99 21.07
C ASP A 249 -22.58 -0.92 19.93
N GLY A 250 -22.27 -0.20 18.85
CA GLY A 250 -23.15 0.03 17.70
C GLY A 250 -24.27 1.02 17.96
N SER A 251 -24.28 1.74 19.09
CA SER A 251 -25.21 2.85 19.33
C SER A 251 -24.72 4.14 18.69
N VAL A 252 -25.65 5.07 18.43
CA VAL A 252 -25.36 6.36 17.80
C VAL A 252 -25.68 7.50 18.76
N VAL A 253 -24.80 8.50 18.78
CA VAL A 253 -25.00 9.78 19.46
C VAL A 253 -24.90 10.88 18.41
N THR A 254 -25.90 11.77 18.35
CA THR A 254 -25.91 12.90 17.42
C THR A 254 -25.89 14.23 18.18
N TRP A 255 -25.31 15.24 17.55
CA TRP A 255 -25.35 16.62 18.01
C TRP A 255 -25.19 17.58 16.83
N GLY A 256 -25.59 18.83 17.01
CA GLY A 256 -25.54 19.87 16.00
C GLY A 256 -26.89 20.53 15.77
N LEU A 257 -27.05 21.16 14.60
CA LEU A 257 -28.35 21.71 14.23
C LEU A 257 -29.36 20.58 13.98
N ALA A 258 -30.49 20.62 14.69
CA ALA A 258 -31.53 19.59 14.59
C ALA A 258 -32.03 19.38 13.14
N GLY A 259 -32.27 20.46 12.40
CA GLY A 259 -32.68 20.42 10.99
C GLY A 259 -31.60 19.93 10.01
N TYR A 260 -30.41 19.59 10.50
CA TYR A 260 -29.31 19.01 9.74
C TYR A 260 -28.99 17.57 10.20
N GLY A 261 -29.85 16.98 11.03
CA GLY A 261 -29.66 15.63 11.59
C GLY A 261 -28.98 15.60 12.96
N GLY A 262 -28.83 16.75 13.63
CA GLY A 262 -28.28 16.82 15.00
C GLY A 262 -29.18 16.16 16.05
N ASP A 263 -30.48 16.02 15.78
CA ASP A 263 -31.45 15.36 16.65
C ASP A 263 -31.91 14.02 16.03
N SER A 264 -31.55 12.91 16.66
CA SER A 264 -31.94 11.54 16.29
C SER A 264 -32.96 10.93 17.26
N SER A 265 -33.51 11.72 18.19
CA SER A 265 -34.38 11.23 19.28
C SER A 265 -35.60 10.43 18.80
N LEU A 266 -36.15 10.77 17.63
CA LEU A 266 -37.28 10.07 17.02
C LEU A 266 -36.96 8.65 16.55
N VAL A 267 -35.70 8.37 16.24
CA VAL A 267 -35.24 7.08 15.71
C VAL A 267 -34.25 6.36 16.64
N GLN A 268 -33.95 6.94 17.81
CA GLN A 268 -32.92 6.45 18.73
C GLN A 268 -33.10 4.98 19.13
N ASP A 269 -34.35 4.53 19.30
CA ASP A 269 -34.65 3.14 19.66
C ASP A 269 -34.28 2.12 18.57
N ARG A 270 -34.16 2.58 17.33
CA ARG A 270 -33.80 1.80 16.13
C ARG A 270 -32.30 1.86 15.81
N LEU A 271 -31.56 2.83 16.35
CA LEU A 271 -30.12 3.01 16.09
C LEU A 271 -29.26 2.08 16.98
N LYS A 272 -29.37 0.77 16.73
CA LYS A 272 -28.64 -0.27 17.46
C LYS A 272 -27.93 -1.19 16.47
N GLY A 273 -26.68 -1.54 16.73
CA GLY A 273 -25.89 -2.36 15.80
C GLY A 273 -25.56 -1.63 14.51
N VAL A 274 -25.43 -0.30 14.55
CA VAL A 274 -25.02 0.51 13.39
C VAL A 274 -23.59 0.16 13.00
N LEU A 275 -23.38 -0.17 11.72
CA LEU A 275 -22.06 -0.46 11.17
C LEU A 275 -21.43 0.78 10.51
N GLN A 276 -22.24 1.55 9.79
CA GLN A 276 -21.78 2.73 9.05
C GLN A 276 -22.91 3.76 8.93
N ILE A 277 -22.52 5.03 8.79
CA ILE A 277 -23.44 6.15 8.55
C ILE A 277 -22.96 6.89 7.30
N GLN A 278 -23.88 7.16 6.38
CA GLN A 278 -23.69 8.07 5.26
C GLN A 278 -24.46 9.37 5.52
N ALA A 279 -24.00 10.48 4.94
CA ALA A 279 -24.60 11.80 5.12
C ALA A 279 -24.84 12.51 3.79
N SER A 280 -26.01 13.12 3.66
CA SER A 280 -26.30 14.17 2.67
C SER A 280 -25.98 15.55 3.26
N LEU A 281 -26.41 16.66 2.64
CA LEU A 281 -26.19 17.99 3.23
C LEU A 281 -26.84 18.16 4.62
N ARG A 282 -27.97 17.48 4.87
CA ARG A 282 -28.82 17.70 6.05
C ARG A 282 -29.47 16.45 6.65
N ALA A 283 -29.14 15.26 6.14
CA ALA A 283 -29.70 14.02 6.64
C ALA A 283 -28.62 12.94 6.75
N PHE A 284 -28.91 11.94 7.55
CA PHE A 284 -28.08 10.76 7.76
C PHE A 284 -28.85 9.49 7.40
N ALA A 285 -28.11 8.49 6.93
CA ALA A 285 -28.57 7.13 6.69
C ALA A 285 -27.62 6.14 7.37
N ALA A 286 -28.08 5.44 8.40
CA ALA A 286 -27.33 4.41 9.10
C ALA A 286 -27.65 3.02 8.53
N VAL A 287 -26.61 2.25 8.21
CA VAL A 287 -26.73 0.83 7.85
C VAL A 287 -26.50 -0.01 9.11
N LEU A 288 -27.48 -0.86 9.44
CA LEU A 288 -27.45 -1.75 10.59
C LEU A 288 -26.79 -3.09 10.24
N ALA A 289 -26.33 -3.82 11.25
CA ALA A 289 -25.67 -5.12 11.07
C ALA A 289 -26.56 -6.19 10.43
N GLU A 290 -27.88 -6.08 10.60
CA GLU A 290 -28.88 -6.91 9.91
C GLU A 290 -29.12 -6.52 8.45
N GLY A 291 -28.49 -5.45 7.95
CA GLY A 291 -28.59 -4.98 6.57
C GLY A 291 -29.76 -4.04 6.29
N SER A 292 -30.54 -3.63 7.30
CA SER A 292 -31.57 -2.59 7.16
C SER A 292 -31.00 -1.17 7.33
N VAL A 293 -31.78 -0.17 6.92
CA VAL A 293 -31.38 1.25 6.98
C VAL A 293 -32.31 2.03 7.90
N VAL A 294 -31.73 2.95 8.67
CA VAL A 294 -32.47 3.94 9.47
C VAL A 294 -32.00 5.33 9.07
N THR A 295 -32.94 6.21 8.74
CA THR A 295 -32.65 7.59 8.33
C THR A 295 -33.21 8.61 9.30
N TRP A 296 -32.58 9.79 9.37
CA TRP A 296 -33.07 10.95 10.12
C TRP A 296 -32.48 12.25 9.58
N GLY A 297 -33.05 13.39 9.97
CA GLY A 297 -32.66 14.72 9.52
C GLY A 297 -33.75 15.38 8.67
N ASP A 298 -33.36 16.20 7.69
CA ASP A 298 -34.30 16.86 6.79
C ASP A 298 -34.95 15.86 5.82
N ASP A 299 -36.28 15.72 5.89
CA ASP A 299 -37.06 14.79 5.08
C ASP A 299 -36.82 14.97 3.56
N TRP A 300 -36.71 16.21 3.09
CA TRP A 300 -36.48 16.52 1.66
C TRP A 300 -35.04 16.22 1.22
N ARG A 301 -34.13 15.98 2.17
CA ARG A 301 -32.73 15.64 1.91
C ARG A 301 -32.44 14.16 2.20
N GLY A 302 -33.48 13.34 2.27
CA GLY A 302 -33.40 11.89 2.51
C GLY A 302 -33.48 11.48 3.98
N GLY A 303 -33.93 12.37 4.87
CA GLY A 303 -34.16 12.08 6.29
C GLY A 303 -35.30 11.08 6.53
N ASP A 304 -36.24 10.96 5.60
CA ASP A 304 -37.33 9.98 5.64
C ASP A 304 -37.20 8.95 4.50
N SER A 305 -37.01 7.68 4.88
CA SER A 305 -36.96 6.53 3.98
C SER A 305 -38.18 5.60 4.11
N SER A 306 -39.21 6.00 4.86
CA SER A 306 -40.39 5.16 5.16
C SER A 306 -41.10 4.65 3.90
N ALA A 307 -41.10 5.45 2.82
CA ALA A 307 -41.71 5.07 1.54
C ALA A 307 -41.01 3.87 0.85
N VAL A 308 -39.74 3.61 1.17
CA VAL A 308 -38.92 2.55 0.58
C VAL A 308 -38.37 1.56 1.60
N GLU A 309 -38.78 1.66 2.88
CA GLU A 309 -38.26 0.85 3.99
C GLU A 309 -38.33 -0.66 3.72
N ASP A 310 -39.42 -1.12 3.09
CA ASP A 310 -39.59 -2.54 2.76
C ASP A 310 -38.58 -3.07 1.72
N GLN A 311 -37.97 -2.18 0.94
CA GLN A 311 -36.98 -2.47 -0.10
C GLN A 311 -35.54 -2.36 0.42
N LEU A 312 -35.31 -1.66 1.53
CA LEU A 312 -33.99 -1.45 2.14
C LEU A 312 -33.60 -2.62 3.05
N LYS A 313 -33.42 -3.80 2.45
CA LYS A 313 -32.98 -5.03 3.12
C LYS A 313 -31.72 -5.54 2.44
N ASP A 314 -30.75 -6.03 3.20
CA ASP A 314 -29.46 -6.48 2.67
C ASP A 314 -28.71 -5.38 1.90
N VAL A 315 -28.69 -4.16 2.47
CA VAL A 315 -27.98 -3.01 1.89
C VAL A 315 -26.48 -3.21 2.01
N GLN A 316 -25.79 -3.19 0.88
CA GLN A 316 -24.34 -3.38 0.77
C GLN A 316 -23.59 -2.04 0.83
N GLN A 317 -24.10 -1.04 0.12
CA GLN A 317 -23.50 0.29 0.04
C GLN A 317 -24.59 1.36 -0.09
N ILE A 318 -24.36 2.54 0.49
CA ILE A 318 -25.16 3.74 0.27
C ILE A 318 -24.25 4.81 -0.32
N GLN A 319 -24.70 5.45 -1.39
CA GLN A 319 -24.11 6.67 -1.94
C GLN A 319 -25.06 7.84 -1.65
N ALA A 320 -24.55 8.93 -1.10
CA ALA A 320 -25.31 10.15 -0.83
C ALA A 320 -25.04 11.22 -1.90
N SER A 321 -26.07 11.95 -2.30
CA SER A 321 -25.96 13.25 -2.95
C SER A 321 -26.27 14.35 -1.93
N ASP A 322 -26.32 15.62 -2.36
CA ASP A 322 -26.69 16.71 -1.46
C ASP A 322 -28.13 16.56 -0.93
N ASN A 323 -29.00 15.97 -1.75
CA ASN A 323 -30.45 15.96 -1.51
C ASN A 323 -31.08 14.57 -1.43
N ALA A 324 -30.32 13.49 -1.65
CA ALA A 324 -30.87 12.15 -1.75
C ALA A 324 -29.83 11.06 -1.42
N PHE A 325 -30.30 9.83 -1.36
CA PHE A 325 -29.47 8.63 -1.20
C PHE A 325 -29.84 7.57 -2.22
N ALA A 326 -28.84 6.76 -2.59
CA ALA A 326 -29.00 5.56 -3.41
C ALA A 326 -28.30 4.37 -2.73
N ALA A 327 -29.05 3.31 -2.44
CA ALA A 327 -28.55 2.09 -1.83
C ALA A 327 -28.40 0.99 -2.88
N ILE A 328 -27.25 0.31 -2.88
CA ILE A 328 -27.05 -0.95 -3.61
C ILE A 328 -27.48 -2.10 -2.69
N ILE A 329 -28.46 -2.87 -3.15
CA ILE A 329 -29.00 -4.04 -2.46
C ILE A 329 -28.18 -5.28 -2.81
N GLY A 330 -28.13 -6.29 -1.94
CA GLY A 330 -27.36 -7.52 -2.14
C GLY A 330 -27.69 -8.33 -3.41
N ASP A 331 -28.85 -8.09 -4.03
CA ASP A 331 -29.21 -8.65 -5.33
C ASP A 331 -28.70 -7.84 -6.54
N GLY A 332 -27.95 -6.76 -6.28
CA GLY A 332 -27.39 -5.86 -7.28
C GLY A 332 -28.37 -4.81 -7.81
N SER A 333 -29.58 -4.71 -7.25
CA SER A 333 -30.53 -3.64 -7.56
C SER A 333 -30.24 -2.36 -6.76
N VAL A 334 -30.85 -1.25 -7.17
CA VAL A 334 -30.69 0.05 -6.50
C VAL A 334 -32.02 0.56 -5.98
N VAL A 335 -32.02 1.10 -4.77
CA VAL A 335 -33.17 1.78 -4.16
C VAL A 335 -32.78 3.21 -3.85
N THR A 336 -33.55 4.20 -4.29
CA THR A 336 -33.29 5.62 -4.00
C THR A 336 -34.41 6.25 -3.17
N TRP A 337 -34.05 7.27 -2.38
CA TRP A 337 -34.99 8.08 -1.62
C TRP A 337 -34.43 9.50 -1.40
N GLY A 338 -35.31 10.44 -1.02
CA GLY A 338 -35.02 11.88 -1.07
C GLY A 338 -35.35 12.48 -2.44
N ASP A 339 -34.70 13.59 -2.78
CA ASP A 339 -34.94 14.33 -4.03
C ASP A 339 -34.16 13.74 -5.23
N ALA A 340 -34.33 12.44 -5.48
CA ALA A 340 -33.74 11.74 -6.64
C ALA A 340 -34.58 10.52 -7.05
N ASP A 341 -35.65 10.80 -7.80
CA ASP A 341 -36.53 9.78 -8.33
C ASP A 341 -35.82 8.92 -9.39
N SER A 342 -35.78 7.60 -9.17
CA SER A 342 -35.21 6.60 -10.07
C SER A 342 -36.28 5.75 -10.78
N ILE A 343 -37.58 6.01 -10.55
CA ILE A 343 -38.70 5.20 -11.04
C ILE A 343 -38.62 4.95 -12.56
N ALA A 344 -38.21 5.96 -13.33
CA ALA A 344 -38.12 5.85 -14.78
C ALA A 344 -37.07 4.83 -15.25
N VAL A 345 -35.97 4.68 -14.50
CA VAL A 345 -34.81 3.84 -14.85
C VAL A 345 -34.67 2.59 -13.99
N GLN A 346 -35.59 2.37 -13.02
CA GLN A 346 -35.51 1.27 -12.07
C GLN A 346 -35.32 -0.12 -12.71
N HIS A 347 -35.89 -0.35 -13.89
CA HIS A 347 -35.75 -1.61 -14.62
C HIS A 347 -34.34 -1.86 -15.17
N GLN A 348 -33.54 -0.81 -15.34
CA GLN A 348 -32.16 -0.82 -15.84
C GLN A 348 -31.12 -0.96 -14.73
N LEU A 349 -31.47 -0.57 -13.49
CA LEU A 349 -30.57 -0.62 -12.32
C LEU A 349 -30.46 -2.03 -11.75
N LYS A 350 -29.78 -2.91 -12.50
CA LYS A 350 -29.51 -4.30 -12.11
C LYS A 350 -28.03 -4.62 -12.30
N ASN A 351 -27.45 -5.37 -11.38
CA ASN A 351 -26.02 -5.68 -11.35
C ASN A 351 -25.16 -4.39 -11.32
N VAL A 352 -25.60 -3.41 -10.53
CA VAL A 352 -24.85 -2.17 -10.32
C VAL A 352 -23.60 -2.48 -9.52
N VAL A 353 -22.45 -2.02 -10.01
CA VAL A 353 -21.14 -2.23 -9.36
C VAL A 353 -20.75 -1.00 -8.55
N GLN A 354 -21.02 0.19 -9.06
CA GLN A 354 -20.65 1.44 -8.41
C GLN A 354 -21.67 2.53 -8.72
N ILE A 355 -21.93 3.39 -7.75
CA ILE A 355 -22.72 4.62 -7.92
C ILE A 355 -21.82 5.82 -7.62
N GLN A 356 -21.97 6.88 -8.41
CA GLN A 356 -21.43 8.21 -8.13
C GLN A 356 -22.57 9.22 -8.11
N SER A 357 -22.38 10.32 -7.38
CA SER A 357 -23.38 11.37 -7.20
C SER A 357 -22.80 12.75 -7.50
N SER A 358 -23.58 13.58 -8.18
CA SER A 358 -23.44 15.03 -8.17
C SER A 358 -24.31 15.60 -7.03
N SER A 359 -24.60 16.91 -7.02
CA SER A 359 -25.45 17.50 -5.97
C SER A 359 -26.86 16.92 -6.00
N SER A 360 -27.46 16.76 -7.19
CA SER A 360 -28.86 16.30 -7.31
C SER A 360 -29.07 15.16 -8.31
N ALA A 361 -28.00 14.54 -8.82
CA ALA A 361 -28.09 13.42 -9.74
C ALA A 361 -27.15 12.27 -9.38
N PHE A 362 -27.41 11.11 -9.97
CA PHE A 362 -26.63 9.89 -9.79
C PHE A 362 -26.28 9.26 -11.12
N ALA A 363 -25.13 8.57 -11.14
CA ALA A 363 -24.67 7.74 -12.25
C ALA A 363 -24.22 6.38 -11.71
N ALA A 364 -24.79 5.31 -12.24
CA ALA A 364 -24.44 3.93 -11.91
C ALA A 364 -23.64 3.28 -13.04
N ILE A 365 -22.55 2.60 -12.68
CA ILE A 365 -21.81 1.69 -13.56
C ILE A 365 -22.36 0.27 -13.36
N LEU A 366 -22.83 -0.35 -14.43
CA LEU A 366 -23.28 -1.74 -14.43
C LEU A 366 -22.11 -2.70 -14.64
N HIS A 367 -22.29 -3.98 -14.31
CA HIS A 367 -21.27 -5.02 -14.47
C HIS A 367 -20.78 -5.20 -15.93
N ASP A 368 -21.57 -4.80 -16.92
CA ASP A 368 -21.17 -4.82 -18.33
C ASP A 368 -20.42 -3.56 -18.79
N GLY A 369 -20.14 -2.64 -17.87
CA GLY A 369 -19.47 -1.37 -18.13
C GLY A 369 -20.35 -0.30 -18.77
N SER A 370 -21.67 -0.53 -18.89
CA SER A 370 -22.62 0.51 -19.28
C SER A 370 -22.98 1.43 -18.12
N VAL A 371 -23.52 2.61 -18.44
CA VAL A 371 -23.89 3.62 -17.47
C VAL A 371 -25.38 3.93 -17.53
N VAL A 372 -26.00 4.08 -16.35
CA VAL A 372 -27.38 4.53 -16.19
C VAL A 372 -27.37 5.74 -15.26
N THR A 373 -28.02 6.84 -15.66
CA THR A 373 -28.14 8.07 -14.85
C THR A 373 -29.58 8.37 -14.49
N TRP A 374 -29.79 9.08 -13.38
CA TRP A 374 -31.08 9.59 -12.96
C TRP A 374 -30.92 10.79 -12.00
N GLY A 375 -32.02 11.46 -11.69
CA GLY A 375 -32.05 12.70 -10.89
C GLY A 375 -32.26 13.94 -11.76
N ASP A 376 -31.80 15.10 -11.29
CA ASP A 376 -31.95 16.36 -12.03
C ASP A 376 -31.15 16.31 -13.35
N ALA A 377 -31.82 16.60 -14.47
CA ALA A 377 -31.24 16.53 -15.80
C ALA A 377 -30.11 17.56 -16.01
N GLU A 378 -30.24 18.76 -15.43
CA GLU A 378 -29.22 19.82 -15.52
C GLU A 378 -27.97 19.44 -14.71
N ASP A 379 -28.13 18.67 -13.63
CA ASP A 379 -27.04 18.19 -12.77
C ASP A 379 -26.40 16.88 -13.29
N GLY A 380 -26.72 16.47 -14.53
CA GLY A 380 -26.18 15.28 -15.18
C GLY A 380 -26.99 14.00 -15.00
N GLY A 381 -28.25 14.11 -14.54
CA GLY A 381 -29.20 13.00 -14.43
C GLY A 381 -29.67 12.43 -15.77
N ASP A 382 -29.48 13.18 -16.87
CA ASP A 382 -29.74 12.70 -18.24
C ASP A 382 -28.43 12.61 -19.05
N CYS A 383 -28.01 11.38 -19.38
CA CYS A 383 -26.87 11.11 -20.26
C CYS A 383 -27.29 10.64 -21.66
N SER A 384 -28.57 10.75 -22.05
CA SER A 384 -29.09 10.25 -23.33
C SER A 384 -28.34 10.79 -24.56
N ALA A 385 -27.83 12.02 -24.50
CA ALA A 385 -27.03 12.64 -25.56
C ALA A 385 -25.67 11.95 -25.79
N VAL A 386 -25.13 11.27 -24.77
CA VAL A 386 -23.82 10.60 -24.80
C VAL A 386 -23.89 9.10 -24.54
N GLN A 387 -25.08 8.53 -24.34
CA GLN A 387 -25.31 7.12 -23.98
C GLN A 387 -24.56 6.15 -24.90
N ASP A 388 -24.56 6.39 -26.20
CA ASP A 388 -23.89 5.51 -27.19
C ASP A 388 -22.36 5.44 -27.02
N GLN A 389 -21.78 6.43 -26.36
CA GLN A 389 -20.35 6.54 -26.04
C GLN A 389 -20.00 5.93 -24.68
N LEU A 390 -20.96 5.71 -23.77
CA LEU A 390 -20.73 5.21 -22.42
C LEU A 390 -20.70 3.67 -22.40
N LYS A 391 -19.64 3.09 -22.96
CA LYS A 391 -19.40 1.64 -23.00
C LYS A 391 -18.04 1.34 -22.38
N ASN A 392 -17.95 0.22 -21.66
CA ASN A 392 -16.74 -0.21 -20.96
C ASN A 392 -16.18 0.86 -20.00
N VAL A 393 -17.08 1.58 -19.32
CA VAL A 393 -16.70 2.62 -18.35
C VAL A 393 -16.04 1.95 -17.14
N GLN A 394 -14.84 2.43 -16.81
CA GLN A 394 -14.04 1.94 -15.68
C GLN A 394 -14.25 2.78 -14.42
N GLN A 395 -14.43 4.09 -14.60
CA GLN A 395 -14.57 5.02 -13.48
C GLN A 395 -15.45 6.20 -13.88
N ILE A 396 -16.25 6.69 -12.93
CA ILE A 396 -16.97 7.95 -13.04
C ILE A 396 -16.46 8.90 -11.95
N GLN A 397 -16.30 10.17 -12.30
CA GLN A 397 -16.07 11.28 -11.38
C GLN A 397 -17.23 12.27 -11.51
N ALA A 398 -17.58 12.95 -10.42
CA ALA A 398 -18.68 13.92 -10.39
C ALA A 398 -18.20 15.28 -9.86
N THR A 399 -18.65 16.36 -10.50
CA THR A 399 -18.66 17.71 -9.92
C THR A 399 -20.04 17.97 -9.31
N ASN A 400 -20.31 19.20 -8.86
CA ASN A 400 -21.63 19.53 -8.31
C ASN A 400 -22.76 19.32 -9.33
N TYR A 401 -22.52 19.51 -10.63
CA TYR A 401 -23.57 19.50 -11.65
C TYR A 401 -23.19 18.77 -12.96
N ALA A 402 -22.07 18.03 -12.97
CA ALA A 402 -21.62 17.29 -14.15
C ALA A 402 -20.91 15.99 -13.78
N PHE A 403 -20.76 15.11 -14.76
CA PHE A 403 -20.03 13.85 -14.64
C PHE A 403 -18.98 13.70 -15.74
N ALA A 404 -17.93 12.92 -15.44
CA ALA A 404 -16.91 12.49 -16.37
C ALA A 404 -16.67 10.98 -16.21
N ALA A 405 -16.81 10.24 -17.30
CA ALA A 405 -16.52 8.81 -17.38
C ALA A 405 -15.16 8.57 -18.05
N LEU A 406 -14.33 7.72 -17.44
CA LEU A 406 -13.10 7.18 -18.00
C LEU A 406 -13.39 5.77 -18.56
N LEU A 407 -13.10 5.59 -19.84
CA LEU A 407 -13.29 4.33 -20.56
C LEU A 407 -12.03 3.47 -20.49
N ASP A 408 -12.18 2.18 -20.78
CA ASP A 408 -11.08 1.20 -20.81
C ASP A 408 -9.97 1.54 -21.83
N ASP A 409 -10.31 2.23 -22.91
CA ASP A 409 -9.39 2.73 -23.92
C ASP A 409 -8.64 4.01 -23.53
N GLY A 410 -8.90 4.54 -22.32
CA GLY A 410 -8.31 5.77 -21.80
C GLY A 410 -8.92 7.06 -22.38
N SER A 411 -10.04 6.97 -23.10
CA SER A 411 -10.81 8.15 -23.50
C SER A 411 -11.75 8.63 -22.40
N VAL A 412 -12.20 9.88 -22.51
CA VAL A 412 -13.08 10.51 -21.52
C VAL A 412 -14.35 11.04 -22.19
N VAL A 413 -15.49 10.79 -21.56
CA VAL A 413 -16.80 11.30 -21.96
C VAL A 413 -17.39 12.07 -20.78
N THR A 414 -17.86 13.30 -21.01
CA THR A 414 -18.50 14.14 -19.99
C THR A 414 -19.96 14.42 -20.35
N TRP A 415 -20.78 14.70 -19.35
CA TRP A 415 -22.16 15.19 -19.51
C TRP A 415 -22.63 15.98 -18.28
N GLY A 416 -23.79 16.64 -18.38
CA GLY A 416 -24.32 17.57 -17.38
C GLY A 416 -24.04 19.03 -17.74
N ASP A 417 -24.05 19.92 -16.75
CA ASP A 417 -23.87 21.36 -16.94
C ASP A 417 -22.47 21.69 -17.53
N SER A 418 -22.46 22.41 -18.65
CA SER A 418 -21.23 22.78 -19.36
C SER A 418 -20.32 23.71 -18.56
N ASP A 419 -20.87 24.59 -17.71
CA ASP A 419 -20.10 25.49 -16.84
C ASP A 419 -19.39 24.72 -15.71
N PHE A 420 -19.79 23.46 -15.47
CA PHE A 420 -19.24 22.57 -14.45
C PHE A 420 -18.43 21.39 -15.02
N GLY A 421 -18.09 21.48 -16.31
CA GLY A 421 -17.26 20.47 -17.01
C GLY A 421 -18.06 19.40 -17.75
N GLY A 422 -19.37 19.58 -17.94
CA GLY A 422 -20.23 18.65 -18.66
C GLY A 422 -19.96 18.54 -20.17
N ASP A 423 -19.24 19.50 -20.78
CA ASP A 423 -18.86 19.45 -22.20
C ASP A 423 -17.34 19.46 -22.40
N CYS A 424 -16.77 18.30 -22.76
CA CYS A 424 -15.36 18.14 -23.10
C CYS A 424 -15.07 18.19 -24.61
N SER A 425 -16.07 18.47 -25.46
CA SER A 425 -15.95 18.37 -26.94
C SER A 425 -14.79 19.20 -27.50
N ALA A 426 -14.53 20.38 -26.95
CA ALA A 426 -13.44 21.26 -27.34
C ALA A 426 -12.04 20.66 -27.10
N VAL A 427 -11.89 19.80 -26.08
CA VAL A 427 -10.61 19.21 -25.66
C VAL A 427 -10.56 17.69 -25.87
N LYS A 428 -11.58 17.08 -26.48
CA LYS A 428 -11.71 15.63 -26.68
C LYS A 428 -10.50 14.98 -27.36
N HIS A 429 -9.87 15.68 -28.30
CA HIS A 429 -8.66 15.21 -28.98
C HIS A 429 -7.41 15.17 -28.07
N GLN A 430 -7.42 15.91 -26.96
CA GLN A 430 -6.35 15.95 -25.95
C GLN A 430 -6.58 14.91 -24.84
N LEU A 431 -7.82 14.49 -24.64
CA LEU A 431 -8.22 13.49 -23.64
C LEU A 431 -8.09 12.06 -24.21
N GLN A 432 -6.86 11.69 -24.54
CA GLN A 432 -6.50 10.36 -25.05
C GLN A 432 -5.42 9.76 -24.14
N ASN A 433 -5.56 8.48 -23.77
CA ASN A 433 -4.70 7.81 -22.79
C ASN A 433 -4.78 8.45 -21.40
N VAL A 434 -5.96 8.90 -20.96
CA VAL A 434 -6.17 9.33 -19.58
C VAL A 434 -6.03 8.12 -18.67
N VAL A 435 -5.23 8.26 -17.61
CA VAL A 435 -4.97 7.18 -16.63
C VAL A 435 -5.61 7.47 -15.27
N GLN A 436 -5.94 8.73 -15.00
CA GLN A 436 -6.60 9.15 -13.77
C GLN A 436 -7.41 10.41 -14.02
N MET A 437 -8.57 10.50 -13.37
CA MET A 437 -9.37 11.72 -13.28
C MET A 437 -9.59 12.10 -11.82
N GLN A 438 -9.74 13.39 -11.56
CA GLN A 438 -10.19 13.96 -10.30
C GLN A 438 -11.20 15.07 -10.58
N SER A 439 -12.14 15.28 -9.66
CA SER A 439 -13.10 16.36 -9.72
C SER A 439 -12.87 17.38 -8.62
N SER A 440 -13.18 18.64 -8.94
CA SER A 440 -13.49 19.69 -7.97
C SER A 440 -15.01 19.86 -7.92
N SER A 441 -15.52 20.79 -7.12
CA SER A 441 -16.95 21.12 -7.17
C SER A 441 -17.44 21.62 -8.54
N SER A 442 -16.56 22.10 -9.43
CA SER A 442 -16.96 22.80 -10.66
C SER A 442 -16.15 22.47 -11.92
N ALA A 443 -15.23 21.53 -11.85
CA ALA A 443 -14.37 21.17 -12.97
C ALA A 443 -13.78 19.78 -12.76
N PHE A 444 -13.19 19.24 -13.84
CA PHE A 444 -12.42 18.00 -13.84
C PHE A 444 -10.95 18.27 -14.17
N ALA A 445 -10.07 17.40 -13.66
CA ALA A 445 -8.67 17.32 -14.01
C ALA A 445 -8.34 15.88 -14.44
N ALA A 446 -7.69 15.74 -15.58
CA ALA A 446 -7.26 14.45 -16.11
C ALA A 446 -5.73 14.37 -16.16
N SER A 447 -5.17 13.26 -15.69
CA SER A 447 -3.78 12.91 -15.90
C SER A 447 -3.68 12.03 -17.14
N LEU A 448 -2.87 12.46 -18.11
CA LEU A 448 -2.60 11.71 -19.34
C LEU A 448 -1.37 10.82 -19.11
N GLY A 449 -1.51 9.54 -19.42
CA GLY A 449 -0.40 8.61 -19.47
C GLY A 449 0.50 8.95 -20.64
N ASN A 450 1.81 8.92 -20.41
CA ASN A 450 2.82 9.21 -21.42
C ASN A 450 3.21 7.98 -22.27
N GLY A 451 2.41 6.89 -22.23
CA GLY A 451 2.68 5.61 -22.92
C GLY A 451 3.63 4.66 -22.17
N TRP A 452 4.26 5.14 -21.09
CA TRP A 452 5.18 4.35 -20.27
C TRP A 452 4.47 3.40 -19.34
N GLU A 453 3.28 3.76 -18.88
CA GLU A 453 2.46 2.91 -18.01
C GLU A 453 1.95 1.68 -18.78
N GLN A 454 1.61 1.82 -20.07
CA GLN A 454 1.33 0.66 -20.95
C GLN A 454 2.57 -0.20 -21.18
N SER A 455 3.74 0.44 -21.28
CA SER A 455 5.03 -0.28 -21.38
C SER A 455 5.35 -1.00 -20.06
N GLN A 456 5.05 -0.42 -18.91
CA GLN A 456 5.19 -1.07 -17.60
C GLN A 456 4.19 -2.19 -17.40
N GLN A 457 2.97 -2.07 -17.91
CA GLN A 457 1.97 -3.14 -17.80
C GLN A 457 2.33 -4.32 -18.71
N GLN A 458 2.83 -4.04 -19.92
CA GLN A 458 3.41 -5.06 -20.80
C GLN A 458 4.73 -5.62 -20.26
N GLU A 459 5.59 -4.82 -19.63
CA GLU A 459 6.83 -5.26 -18.98
C GLU A 459 6.51 -6.05 -17.71
N GLN A 460 5.49 -5.71 -16.92
CA GLN A 460 5.02 -6.48 -15.76
C GLN A 460 4.31 -7.76 -16.20
N GLU A 461 3.56 -7.75 -17.30
CA GLU A 461 3.00 -8.96 -17.89
C GLU A 461 4.12 -9.83 -18.46
N GLN A 462 5.15 -9.25 -19.08
CA GLN A 462 6.33 -9.98 -19.55
C GLN A 462 7.23 -10.44 -18.41
N GLU A 463 7.37 -9.69 -17.33
CA GLU A 463 8.09 -10.04 -16.10
C GLU A 463 7.29 -11.09 -15.34
N GLN A 464 5.97 -11.01 -15.27
CA GLN A 464 5.13 -12.09 -14.74
C GLN A 464 5.15 -13.32 -15.65
N GLU A 465 5.20 -13.17 -16.96
CA GLU A 465 5.37 -14.29 -17.90
C GLU A 465 6.79 -14.87 -17.84
N GLN A 466 7.82 -14.03 -17.62
CA GLN A 466 9.22 -14.42 -17.43
C GLN A 466 9.48 -15.01 -16.05
N GLU A 467 8.84 -14.51 -15.00
CA GLU A 467 8.80 -15.08 -13.65
C GLU A 467 8.02 -16.39 -13.70
N GLN A 468 6.88 -16.47 -14.40
CA GLN A 468 6.18 -17.74 -14.65
C GLN A 468 6.98 -18.70 -15.55
N GLN A 469 7.91 -18.21 -16.38
CA GLN A 469 8.84 -19.04 -17.16
C GLN A 469 10.08 -19.45 -16.35
N GLN A 470 10.60 -18.59 -15.47
CA GLN A 470 11.67 -18.89 -14.50
C GLN A 470 11.17 -19.85 -13.41
N GLU A 471 9.94 -19.67 -12.90
CA GLU A 471 9.23 -20.58 -12.00
C GLU A 471 8.98 -21.96 -12.64
N LYS A 472 8.97 -22.05 -13.97
CA LYS A 472 8.94 -23.33 -14.71
C LYS A 472 10.32 -23.95 -14.87
N GLU A 473 11.41 -23.18 -14.81
CA GLU A 473 12.80 -23.67 -14.94
C GLU A 473 13.52 -23.96 -13.62
N VAL A 474 13.20 -23.26 -12.52
CA VAL A 474 13.78 -23.49 -11.18
C VAL A 474 13.08 -24.66 -10.49
N ARG A 475 13.36 -25.87 -10.98
CA ARG A 475 12.80 -27.11 -10.43
C ARG A 475 13.92 -28.07 -10.07
N ILE A 476 14.14 -28.28 -8.77
CA ILE A 476 14.98 -29.38 -8.31
C ILE A 476 14.22 -30.66 -8.61
N THR A 477 14.71 -31.46 -9.55
CA THR A 477 14.07 -32.76 -9.82
C THR A 477 14.67 -33.81 -8.89
N LEU A 478 13.86 -34.36 -8.01
CA LEU A 478 14.22 -35.49 -7.17
C LEU A 478 13.66 -36.78 -7.77
N MET A 479 14.43 -37.85 -7.71
CA MET A 479 13.87 -39.19 -7.79
C MET A 479 13.56 -39.62 -6.37
N SER A 480 12.28 -39.69 -6.00
CA SER A 480 11.87 -40.46 -4.83
C SER A 480 11.88 -41.93 -5.27
N THR A 481 12.93 -42.64 -4.88
CA THR A 481 12.98 -44.08 -5.06
C THR A 481 12.56 -44.70 -3.73
N PRO A 482 11.46 -45.45 -3.64
CA PRO A 482 11.62 -46.72 -2.96
C PRO A 482 12.70 -47.45 -3.75
N ALA A 483 13.93 -47.47 -3.24
CA ALA A 483 14.82 -48.56 -3.57
C ALA A 483 14.20 -49.83 -2.97
N ASN A 484 13.05 -50.26 -3.47
CA ASN A 484 12.67 -51.64 -3.43
C ASN A 484 13.49 -52.31 -4.54
N PRO A 485 14.55 -53.05 -4.25
CA PRO A 485 14.41 -54.49 -4.19
C PRO A 485 13.67 -54.77 -2.90
N SER A 486 12.46 -55.33 -2.96
CA SER A 486 12.14 -56.12 -1.77
C SER A 486 13.27 -57.14 -1.66
N LEU A 487 13.85 -57.29 -0.48
CA LEU A 487 15.01 -58.18 -0.34
C LEU A 487 14.64 -59.63 -0.68
N ASP A 488 13.34 -59.90 -0.78
CA ASP A 488 12.72 -61.19 -1.04
C ASP A 488 12.08 -61.32 -2.46
N VAL A 489 11.82 -60.22 -3.19
CA VAL A 489 11.14 -60.16 -4.53
C VAL A 489 11.64 -58.96 -5.39
N GLU A 490 11.84 -59.18 -6.69
CA GLU A 490 12.35 -58.16 -7.62
C GLU A 490 11.24 -57.18 -8.11
N TYR A 491 10.90 -56.18 -7.28
CA TYR A 491 9.90 -55.14 -7.59
C TYR A 491 10.48 -53.75 -7.30
N LYS A 492 10.37 -52.76 -8.22
CA LYS A 492 10.90 -51.39 -8.06
C LYS A 492 9.89 -50.33 -8.53
N SER A 493 9.67 -49.28 -7.74
CA SER A 493 8.85 -48.11 -8.10
C SER A 493 9.70 -46.83 -8.05
N GLN A 494 9.39 -45.84 -8.89
CA GLN A 494 10.13 -44.56 -8.96
C GLN A 494 9.17 -43.42 -9.34
N ARG A 495 9.28 -42.27 -8.66
CA ARG A 495 8.53 -41.05 -9.02
C ARG A 495 9.48 -39.86 -9.11
N ASN A 496 9.26 -39.02 -10.12
CA ASN A 496 9.95 -37.74 -10.23
C ASN A 496 9.09 -36.66 -9.58
N GLU A 497 9.70 -35.85 -8.72
CA GLU A 497 9.04 -34.73 -8.05
C GLU A 497 9.89 -33.47 -8.19
N THR A 498 9.24 -32.31 -8.20
CA THR A 498 9.89 -31.01 -8.39
C THR A 498 9.60 -30.09 -7.22
N PHE A 499 10.65 -29.45 -6.69
CA PHE A 499 10.58 -28.55 -5.53
C PHE A 499 11.26 -27.21 -5.84
N TYR A 500 10.81 -26.17 -5.14
CA TYR A 500 11.30 -24.79 -5.27
C TYR A 500 12.50 -24.51 -4.35
N ASP A 501 12.39 -24.92 -3.09
CA ASP A 501 13.45 -24.84 -2.07
C ASP A 501 13.86 -26.22 -1.58
N LEU A 502 15.12 -26.34 -1.13
CA LEU A 502 15.65 -27.55 -0.52
C LEU A 502 15.64 -27.42 1.00
N GLN A 503 14.78 -28.19 1.65
CA GLN A 503 14.64 -28.16 3.11
C GLN A 503 15.48 -29.24 3.78
N LEU A 504 16.55 -28.81 4.43
CA LEU A 504 17.59 -29.66 4.98
C LEU A 504 17.48 -29.80 6.50
N ASN A 505 17.65 -31.02 7.01
CA ASN A 505 17.59 -31.31 8.44
C ASN A 505 18.86 -30.80 9.14
N VAL A 506 18.72 -30.31 10.37
CA VAL A 506 19.86 -29.95 11.22
C VAL A 506 20.09 -30.96 12.34
N GLN A 507 19.28 -32.00 12.42
CA GLN A 507 19.46 -33.15 13.30
C GLN A 507 19.21 -34.44 12.50
N ASP A 508 19.94 -35.51 12.80
CA ASP A 508 19.71 -36.83 12.22
C ASP A 508 18.50 -37.53 12.88
N GLU A 509 18.09 -38.67 12.35
CA GLU A 509 16.99 -39.49 12.91
C GLU A 509 17.20 -39.90 14.37
N ALA A 510 18.44 -39.97 14.85
CA ALA A 510 18.79 -40.31 16.22
C ALA A 510 18.80 -39.08 17.16
N GLY A 511 18.47 -37.89 16.64
CA GLY A 511 18.45 -36.64 17.38
C GLY A 511 19.82 -35.97 17.54
N ASN A 512 20.87 -36.47 16.89
CA ASN A 512 22.19 -35.86 16.94
C ASN A 512 22.26 -34.65 16.02
N GLN A 513 22.95 -33.59 16.46
CA GLN A 513 23.15 -32.38 15.66
C GLN A 513 23.99 -32.68 14.42
N ILE A 514 23.48 -32.31 13.24
CA ILE A 514 24.24 -32.27 11.99
C ILE A 514 25.01 -30.96 11.96
N THR A 515 26.32 -31.02 11.72
CA THR A 515 27.22 -29.85 11.82
C THR A 515 27.66 -29.28 10.48
N SER A 516 27.37 -29.93 9.35
CA SER A 516 27.77 -29.46 8.00
C SER A 516 26.65 -29.58 6.98
N LEU A 517 26.64 -28.66 6.00
CA LEU A 517 25.69 -28.64 4.89
C LEU A 517 25.76 -29.90 4.04
N GLU A 518 26.98 -30.40 3.80
CA GLU A 518 27.22 -31.63 3.05
C GLU A 518 26.66 -32.86 3.78
N ASP A 519 26.79 -32.93 5.10
CA ASP A 519 26.23 -34.04 5.86
C ASP A 519 24.71 -33.97 5.93
N SER A 520 24.13 -32.78 5.96
CA SER A 520 22.68 -32.61 5.84
C SER A 520 22.15 -33.01 4.46
N LEU A 521 22.90 -32.71 3.39
CA LEU A 521 22.60 -33.22 2.04
C LEU A 521 22.69 -34.74 1.96
N LYS A 522 23.66 -35.38 2.65
CA LYS A 522 23.78 -36.84 2.75
C LYS A 522 22.64 -37.46 3.54
N ASP A 523 22.24 -36.83 4.65
CA ASP A 523 21.08 -37.23 5.45
C ASP A 523 19.80 -37.16 4.62
N PHE A 524 19.63 -36.08 3.84
CA PHE A 524 18.47 -35.90 2.97
C PHE A 524 18.30 -37.00 1.90
N ILE A 525 19.41 -37.58 1.41
CA ILE A 525 19.39 -38.69 0.43
C ILE A 525 19.56 -40.07 1.07
N ARG A 526 19.57 -40.15 2.40
CA ARG A 526 19.77 -41.41 3.11
C ARG A 526 18.66 -42.40 2.78
N GLU A 527 19.05 -43.66 2.61
CA GLU A 527 18.11 -44.76 2.42
C GLU A 527 17.67 -45.29 3.79
N GLU A 528 16.36 -45.24 4.05
CA GLU A 528 15.71 -45.86 5.20
C GLU A 528 15.27 -47.28 4.85
N VAL A 529 15.28 -48.19 5.83
CA VAL A 529 14.73 -49.55 5.68
C VAL A 529 13.36 -49.61 6.31
N LEU A 530 12.35 -49.90 5.50
CA LEU A 530 10.98 -50.12 5.93
C LEU A 530 10.81 -51.59 6.30
N GLU A 531 10.57 -51.86 7.58
CA GLU A 531 10.37 -53.21 8.13
C GLU A 531 9.32 -53.20 9.26
N GLY A 532 8.82 -54.39 9.62
CA GLY A 532 7.77 -54.54 10.64
C GLY A 532 6.44 -53.92 10.21
N ASP A 533 5.80 -53.18 11.12
CA ASP A 533 4.49 -52.54 10.85
C ASP A 533 4.57 -51.46 9.74
N ASN A 534 5.75 -50.88 9.55
CA ASN A 534 6.07 -49.89 8.52
C ASN A 534 6.56 -50.50 7.18
N ALA A 535 6.51 -51.83 7.04
CA ALA A 535 6.88 -52.51 5.80
C ALA A 535 6.03 -52.05 4.59
N TYR A 536 6.66 -51.97 3.42
CA TYR A 536 6.06 -51.44 2.20
C TYR A 536 5.07 -52.43 1.58
N ASP A 537 3.84 -52.00 1.30
CA ASP A 537 2.87 -52.83 0.59
C ASP A 537 3.16 -52.83 -0.91
N ALA A 538 3.75 -53.93 -1.40
CA ALA A 538 4.03 -54.13 -2.80
C ALA A 538 2.77 -54.65 -3.51
N GLU A 539 2.34 -53.95 -4.56
CA GLU A 539 1.12 -54.27 -5.31
C GLU A 539 1.15 -55.73 -5.80
N GLY A 540 0.19 -56.55 -5.34
CA GLY A 540 0.10 -57.98 -5.64
C GLY A 540 0.97 -58.91 -4.77
N HIS A 541 1.79 -58.38 -3.85
CA HIS A 541 2.75 -59.14 -3.03
C HIS A 541 2.67 -58.86 -1.52
N GLY A 542 1.82 -57.92 -1.07
CA GLY A 542 1.61 -57.60 0.34
C GLY A 542 2.77 -56.82 0.98
N LYS A 543 2.77 -56.70 2.31
CA LYS A 543 3.83 -55.99 3.07
C LYS A 543 5.18 -56.70 2.95
N GLN A 544 6.17 -55.99 2.40
CA GLN A 544 7.53 -56.45 2.17
C GLN A 544 8.55 -55.50 2.79
N ARG A 545 9.71 -56.06 3.16
CA ARG A 545 10.85 -55.27 3.62
C ARG A 545 11.46 -54.51 2.43
N ALA A 546 11.64 -53.21 2.59
CA ALA A 546 11.91 -52.29 1.49
C ALA A 546 12.99 -51.25 1.86
N ARG A 547 13.71 -50.69 0.89
CA ARG A 547 14.46 -49.44 1.12
C ARG A 547 13.75 -48.26 0.49
N LYS A 548 13.77 -47.11 1.17
CA LYS A 548 13.18 -45.86 0.68
C LYS A 548 14.21 -44.75 0.81
N GLY A 549 14.41 -43.97 -0.24
CA GLY A 549 15.36 -42.87 -0.24
C GLY A 549 15.10 -41.88 -1.37
N ILE A 550 15.75 -40.75 -1.30
CA ILE A 550 15.63 -39.67 -2.27
C ILE A 550 16.97 -39.53 -3.00
N ARG A 551 16.95 -39.21 -4.30
CA ARG A 551 18.16 -38.88 -5.06
C ARG A 551 17.95 -37.62 -5.87
N PHE A 552 18.96 -36.75 -5.90
CA PHE A 552 18.94 -35.58 -6.76
C PHE A 552 19.16 -35.98 -8.22
N LYS A 553 18.35 -35.44 -9.14
CA LYS A 553 18.51 -35.66 -10.58
C LYS A 553 19.13 -34.45 -11.26
N ARG A 554 18.72 -33.24 -10.87
CA ARG A 554 19.22 -31.97 -11.42
C ARG A 554 18.98 -30.83 -10.44
N PHE A 555 19.96 -29.93 -10.30
CA PHE A 555 19.85 -28.67 -9.56
C PHE A 555 19.68 -27.46 -10.49
N PRO A 556 18.91 -26.44 -10.09
CA PRO A 556 18.73 -25.18 -10.81
C PRO A 556 19.97 -24.29 -10.76
N PRO A 557 20.14 -23.28 -11.64
CA PRO A 557 21.27 -22.34 -11.59
C PRO A 557 21.40 -21.60 -10.25
N VAL A 558 20.27 -21.16 -9.69
CA VAL A 558 20.17 -20.57 -8.34
C VAL A 558 19.48 -21.56 -7.42
N LEU A 559 20.15 -21.90 -6.32
CA LEU A 559 19.68 -22.87 -5.33
C LEU A 559 19.33 -22.17 -4.01
N TYR A 560 18.09 -22.35 -3.56
CA TYR A 560 17.60 -21.95 -2.24
C TYR A 560 17.62 -23.14 -1.29
N ILE A 561 18.35 -23.01 -0.19
CA ILE A 561 18.43 -24.04 0.85
C ILE A 561 17.89 -23.46 2.14
N GLN A 562 16.87 -24.10 2.69
CA GLN A 562 16.30 -23.76 3.99
C GLN A 562 16.71 -24.81 5.04
N LEU A 563 17.20 -24.37 6.19
CA LEU A 563 17.54 -25.26 7.30
C LEU A 563 16.33 -25.41 8.25
N LYS A 564 15.89 -26.65 8.48
CA LYS A 564 14.74 -26.97 9.35
C LYS A 564 15.10 -26.82 10.83
N ARG A 565 15.25 -25.58 11.29
CA ARG A 565 15.63 -25.28 12.68
C ARG A 565 14.44 -25.23 13.65
N PHE A 566 13.21 -25.20 13.17
CA PHE A 566 12.02 -25.20 14.01
C PHE A 566 11.42 -26.60 14.01
N MET A 567 11.41 -27.25 15.16
CA MET A 567 10.85 -28.58 15.33
C MET A 567 9.93 -28.63 16.54
N PHE A 568 8.95 -29.53 16.48
CA PHE A 568 8.10 -29.82 17.63
C PHE A 568 8.84 -30.72 18.61
N ASP A 569 8.91 -30.32 19.88
CA ASP A 569 9.44 -31.13 20.96
C ASP A 569 8.28 -31.88 21.63
N PRO A 570 8.15 -33.21 21.39
CA PRO A 570 7.03 -33.99 21.92
C PRO A 570 7.07 -34.17 23.44
N GLU A 571 8.23 -33.99 24.09
CA GLU A 571 8.32 -34.02 25.56
C GLU A 571 7.80 -32.74 26.18
N LYS A 572 8.05 -31.59 25.53
CA LYS A 572 7.60 -30.28 25.99
C LYS A 572 6.23 -29.87 25.47
N MET A 573 5.69 -30.61 24.49
CA MET A 573 4.45 -30.27 23.78
C MET A 573 4.48 -28.85 23.19
N ASP A 574 5.65 -28.39 22.73
CA ASP A 574 5.88 -27.03 22.24
C ASP A 574 6.90 -27.00 21.08
N MET A 575 6.90 -25.93 20.30
CA MET A 575 7.86 -25.71 19.21
C MET A 575 9.19 -25.18 19.79
N CYS A 576 10.30 -25.77 19.36
CA CYS A 576 11.63 -25.33 19.76
C CYS A 576 12.48 -24.94 18.55
N LYS A 577 13.38 -23.97 18.76
CA LYS A 577 14.38 -23.56 17.78
C LYS A 577 15.72 -24.22 18.08
N LEU A 578 16.24 -24.94 17.09
CA LEU A 578 17.53 -25.61 17.12
C LEU A 578 18.64 -24.61 16.78
N ASN A 579 19.39 -24.22 17.81
CA ASN A 579 20.48 -23.23 17.71
C ASN A 579 21.87 -23.87 17.47
N GLY A 580 21.91 -25.16 17.10
CA GLY A 580 23.15 -25.88 16.85
C GLY A 580 23.97 -25.26 15.71
N LYS A 581 25.30 -25.32 15.85
CA LYS A 581 26.25 -24.81 14.87
C LYS A 581 26.12 -25.60 13.56
N MET A 582 26.10 -24.88 12.43
CA MET A 582 26.08 -25.45 11.09
C MET A 582 27.17 -24.81 10.24
N GLU A 583 27.99 -25.63 9.61
CA GLU A 583 29.06 -25.21 8.71
C GLU A 583 28.60 -25.33 7.25
N PHE A 584 28.96 -24.34 6.44
CA PHE A 584 28.67 -24.34 5.00
C PHE A 584 29.86 -23.79 4.21
N PRO A 585 30.18 -24.35 3.04
CA PRO A 585 31.32 -23.90 2.25
C PRO A 585 30.97 -22.64 1.44
N GLN A 586 32.00 -21.85 1.14
CA GLN A 586 31.89 -20.74 0.17
C GLN A 586 31.59 -21.26 -1.25
N VAL A 587 32.11 -22.44 -1.59
CA VAL A 587 31.86 -23.12 -2.86
C VAL A 587 31.35 -24.52 -2.56
N LEU A 588 30.08 -24.77 -2.89
CA LEU A 588 29.42 -26.05 -2.70
C LEU A 588 29.51 -26.87 -3.98
N ASP A 589 30.19 -28.01 -3.91
CA ASP A 589 30.29 -28.95 -5.04
C ASP A 589 29.15 -29.97 -4.98
N LEU A 590 28.21 -29.87 -5.92
CA LEU A 590 27.04 -30.75 -5.98
C LEU A 590 27.21 -31.92 -6.95
N GLU A 591 28.38 -32.09 -7.56
CA GLU A 591 28.67 -33.16 -8.52
C GLU A 591 28.50 -34.55 -7.91
N ALA A 592 28.84 -34.70 -6.62
CA ALA A 592 28.68 -35.96 -5.88
C ALA A 592 27.21 -36.36 -5.63
N PHE A 593 26.28 -35.40 -5.68
CA PHE A 593 24.86 -35.60 -5.40
C PHE A 593 24.02 -35.76 -6.67
N ALA A 594 24.39 -35.07 -7.75
CA ALA A 594 23.83 -35.24 -9.08
C ALA A 594 24.89 -34.93 -10.15
N PRO A 595 25.31 -35.93 -10.96
CA PRO A 595 26.31 -35.71 -12.01
C PRO A 595 25.90 -34.63 -13.02
N GLY A 596 26.82 -33.73 -13.38
CA GLY A 596 26.58 -32.58 -14.25
C GLY A 596 26.07 -31.33 -13.52
N SER A 597 26.00 -31.36 -12.20
CA SER A 597 25.52 -30.21 -11.40
C SER A 597 26.61 -29.18 -11.17
N GLY A 598 27.89 -29.57 -11.14
CA GLY A 598 29.01 -28.63 -10.96
C GLY A 598 29.03 -27.92 -9.61
N LYS A 599 29.79 -26.82 -9.56
CA LYS A 599 30.06 -26.03 -8.35
C LYS A 599 29.14 -24.82 -8.27
N TYR A 600 28.66 -24.55 -7.07
CA TYR A 600 27.83 -23.41 -6.73
C TYR A 600 28.58 -22.50 -5.75
N THR A 601 28.36 -21.20 -5.88
CA THR A 601 29.02 -20.19 -5.08
C THR A 601 28.03 -19.54 -4.13
N LEU A 602 28.36 -19.52 -2.83
CA LEU A 602 27.51 -18.91 -1.82
C LEU A 602 27.35 -17.41 -2.07
N HIS A 603 26.10 -16.97 -2.18
CA HIS A 603 25.74 -15.58 -2.46
C HIS A 603 25.13 -14.89 -1.25
N THR A 604 24.19 -15.55 -0.56
CA THR A 604 23.49 -14.94 0.57
C THR A 604 23.25 -15.91 1.70
N VAL A 605 23.40 -15.42 2.93
CA VAL A 605 23.11 -16.16 4.16
C VAL A 605 22.13 -15.33 4.98
N ILE A 606 20.93 -15.85 5.21
CA ILE A 606 19.92 -15.19 6.06
C ILE A 606 19.97 -15.82 7.44
N VAL A 607 20.07 -14.98 8.46
CA VAL A 607 20.14 -15.37 9.87
C VAL A 607 18.99 -14.74 10.63
N HIS A 608 18.32 -15.56 11.43
CA HIS A 608 17.27 -15.12 12.32
C HIS A 608 17.75 -15.21 13.77
N SER A 609 17.70 -14.09 14.47
CA SER A 609 18.00 -13.96 15.89
C SER A 609 16.69 -13.76 16.66
N GLY A 610 16.30 -14.75 17.44
CA GLY A 610 15.02 -14.74 18.14
C GLY A 610 14.47 -16.14 18.41
N GLY A 611 13.33 -16.17 19.10
CA GLY A 611 12.57 -17.37 19.43
C GLY A 611 11.62 -17.79 18.31
N VAL A 612 10.68 -18.67 18.64
CA VAL A 612 9.72 -19.23 17.66
C VAL A 612 8.63 -18.24 17.25
N SER A 613 8.24 -17.33 18.16
CA SER A 613 7.15 -16.38 17.95
C SER A 613 7.60 -14.94 17.68
N SER A 614 8.90 -14.64 17.83
CA SER A 614 9.45 -13.30 17.62
C SER A 614 10.96 -13.34 17.38
N GLY A 615 11.45 -12.44 16.53
CA GLY A 615 12.87 -12.31 16.23
C GLY A 615 13.18 -11.29 15.13
N HIS A 616 14.47 -11.12 14.86
CA HIS A 616 15.01 -10.23 13.83
C HIS A 616 15.76 -11.04 12.78
N TYR A 617 15.53 -10.72 11.51
CA TYR A 617 16.29 -11.27 10.40
C TYR A 617 17.37 -10.28 9.97
N TYR A 618 18.56 -10.79 9.70
CA TYR A 618 19.63 -10.07 9.01
C TYR A 618 20.25 -10.99 7.95
N ALA A 619 20.88 -10.42 6.94
CA ALA A 619 21.45 -11.18 5.84
C ALA A 619 22.88 -10.76 5.55
N PHE A 620 23.73 -11.74 5.27
CA PHE A 620 25.04 -11.54 4.67
C PHE A 620 24.91 -11.69 3.18
N VAL A 621 25.29 -10.67 2.42
CA VAL A 621 25.23 -10.69 0.95
C VAL A 621 26.64 -10.54 0.40
N ARG A 622 27.00 -11.43 -0.52
CA ARG A 622 28.24 -11.33 -1.29
C ARG A 622 28.12 -10.18 -2.30
N VAL A 623 28.99 -9.19 -2.16
CA VAL A 623 29.11 -8.06 -3.10
C VAL A 623 30.17 -8.43 -4.16
N ARG A 624 29.98 -8.03 -5.42
CA ARG A 624 30.94 -8.31 -6.50
C ARG A 624 32.22 -7.47 -6.34
N ASP A 625 33.36 -8.06 -6.70
CA ASP A 625 34.66 -7.38 -6.69
C ASP A 625 34.62 -6.15 -7.63
N GLY A 626 34.93 -4.97 -7.07
CA GLY A 626 34.87 -3.68 -7.74
C GLY A 626 33.87 -2.67 -7.17
N ILE A 627 33.02 -3.06 -6.21
CA ILE A 627 32.01 -2.20 -5.54
C ILE A 627 32.35 -1.93 -4.06
N GLN A 628 33.46 -2.51 -3.56
CA GLN A 628 33.82 -2.47 -2.14
C GLN A 628 34.01 -1.03 -1.59
N ASP A 629 34.69 -0.17 -2.36
CA ASP A 629 35.07 1.18 -1.91
C ASP A 629 33.88 2.15 -1.75
N SER A 630 32.76 1.93 -2.45
CA SER A 630 31.56 2.79 -2.36
C SER A 630 30.62 2.41 -1.21
N VAL A 631 30.66 1.15 -0.77
CA VAL A 631 29.83 0.65 0.35
C VAL A 631 30.47 0.99 1.71
N ASP A 632 31.81 1.02 1.76
CA ASP A 632 32.57 1.23 3.01
C ASP A 632 32.59 2.68 3.53
N ALA A 633 32.18 3.67 2.73
CA ALA A 633 32.28 5.09 3.10
C ALA A 633 31.10 5.64 3.96
N GLY A 634 30.03 4.86 4.20
CA GLY A 634 28.77 5.40 4.74
C GLY A 634 28.07 4.61 5.85
N LEU A 635 28.59 3.47 6.30
CA LEU A 635 27.94 2.64 7.34
C LEU A 635 28.51 2.95 8.73
N SER A 636 27.63 3.17 9.71
CA SER A 636 28.05 3.25 11.12
C SER A 636 28.55 1.88 11.59
N ASP A 637 29.48 1.84 12.56
CA ASP A 637 30.10 0.62 13.10
C ASP A 637 29.11 -0.47 13.58
N ARG A 638 27.82 -0.12 13.76
CA ARG A 638 26.74 -1.05 14.15
C ARG A 638 26.02 -1.75 12.97
N MET A 639 26.24 -1.32 11.73
CA MET A 639 25.64 -1.90 10.51
C MET A 639 26.68 -2.56 9.58
N ARG A 640 27.94 -2.66 10.02
CA ARG A 640 29.00 -3.37 9.30
C ARG A 640 28.73 -4.87 9.32
N MET A 641 28.18 -5.44 8.25
CA MET A 641 28.40 -6.87 7.93
C MET A 641 28.38 -7.07 6.40
N VAL A 642 29.44 -6.58 5.74
CA VAL A 642 29.77 -6.90 4.36
C VAL A 642 30.64 -8.15 4.35
N TRP A 643 30.29 -9.15 3.53
CA TRP A 643 31.08 -10.37 3.38
C TRP A 643 32.46 -10.05 2.78
N GLN A 644 33.55 -10.32 3.53
CA GLN A 644 34.93 -10.15 3.03
C GLN A 644 35.58 -11.52 2.76
N PRO A 645 36.35 -11.68 1.66
CA PRO A 645 36.96 -12.96 1.28
C PRO A 645 38.02 -13.49 2.27
N HIS A 646 38.42 -12.71 3.29
CA HIS A 646 39.55 -13.00 4.18
C HIS A 646 39.19 -12.83 5.66
N LEU A 647 38.01 -13.30 6.08
CA LEU A 647 37.70 -13.42 7.51
C LEU A 647 38.67 -14.43 8.15
N THR A 648 39.60 -13.92 8.96
CA THR A 648 40.47 -14.76 9.80
C THR A 648 39.78 -15.06 11.13
N GLU A 649 40.15 -16.17 11.79
CA GLU A 649 39.55 -16.71 13.02
C GLU A 649 39.30 -15.70 14.17
N ARG A 650 39.94 -14.51 14.13
CA ARG A 650 39.77 -13.47 15.15
C ARG A 650 38.41 -12.77 15.13
N ASP A 651 37.76 -12.62 13.97
CA ASP A 651 36.52 -11.81 13.89
C ASP A 651 35.24 -12.62 14.22
N VAL A 652 35.33 -13.95 14.21
CA VAL A 652 34.24 -14.87 14.60
C VAL A 652 34.10 -14.99 16.14
N SER A 653 35.12 -14.56 16.89
CA SER A 653 35.14 -14.63 18.35
C SER A 653 34.33 -13.52 19.07
N LEU A 654 33.68 -12.63 18.34
CA LEU A 654 32.91 -11.50 18.90
C LEU A 654 31.41 -11.78 19.13
N ILE A 655 30.92 -12.97 18.77
CA ILE A 655 29.55 -13.40 19.07
C ILE A 655 29.59 -14.47 20.17
N ASP A 656 30.01 -14.05 21.35
CA ASP A 656 29.78 -14.81 22.58
C ASP A 656 28.98 -13.93 23.56
N VAL A 657 27.70 -14.29 23.73
CA VAL A 657 26.92 -13.83 24.88
C VAL A 657 27.35 -14.72 26.03
N LYS A 658 28.20 -14.16 26.90
CA LYS A 658 28.62 -14.77 28.17
C LYS A 658 27.47 -15.53 28.82
N ASP A 659 27.65 -16.84 29.02
CA ASP A 659 27.88 -17.40 30.35
C ASP A 659 28.25 -18.90 30.26
N GLY A 660 29.41 -19.26 30.83
CA GLY A 660 29.68 -20.61 31.34
C GLY A 660 30.77 -21.46 30.65
N GLU A 661 32.02 -21.24 31.05
CA GLU A 661 33.12 -22.22 31.19
C GLU A 661 33.87 -22.80 29.96
N GLN A 662 35.07 -22.24 29.75
CA GLN A 662 36.39 -22.83 29.40
C GLN A 662 36.49 -24.09 28.49
N GLU A 663 37.19 -23.97 27.35
CA GLU A 663 38.63 -24.32 27.18
C GLU A 663 39.11 -24.11 25.72
N CYS A 664 40.39 -23.74 25.56
CA CYS A 664 41.08 -23.49 24.30
C CYS A 664 41.63 -24.76 23.63
N ARG A 665 41.68 -24.81 22.27
CA ARG A 665 42.90 -25.02 21.43
C ARG A 665 42.65 -25.43 19.94
N HIS A 666 43.24 -24.62 19.05
CA HIS A 666 43.96 -24.86 17.77
C HIS A 666 43.48 -25.83 16.63
N GLU A 667 43.38 -25.19 15.44
CA GLU A 667 43.92 -25.53 14.09
C GLU A 667 43.26 -26.58 13.18
N SER A 668 42.60 -26.11 12.11
CA SER A 668 43.08 -26.11 10.69
C SER A 668 41.96 -26.31 9.64
N GLY A 669 41.94 -25.44 8.61
CA GLY A 669 41.20 -25.62 7.36
C GLY A 669 39.84 -24.89 7.28
N THR A 670 39.65 -24.08 6.24
CA THR A 670 38.50 -23.17 6.02
C THR A 670 37.12 -23.83 6.06
N SER A 671 36.30 -23.51 7.07
CA SER A 671 34.83 -23.61 7.10
C SER A 671 34.24 -22.41 7.85
N HIS A 672 33.04 -21.94 7.46
CA HIS A 672 32.35 -20.82 8.14
C HIS A 672 31.19 -21.39 8.96
N ALA A 673 31.10 -21.01 10.24
CA ALA A 673 30.23 -21.62 11.23
C ALA A 673 29.24 -20.59 11.81
N GLU A 674 27.95 -20.71 11.50
CA GLU A 674 26.93 -19.71 11.94
C GLU A 674 25.54 -20.31 12.21
N ARG A 675 24.65 -19.51 12.82
CA ARG A 675 23.25 -19.87 13.16
C ARG A 675 22.26 -19.51 12.03
N CYS A 676 22.53 -19.96 10.81
CA CYS A 676 21.81 -19.52 9.60
C CYS A 676 20.50 -20.25 9.36
N GLU A 677 19.54 -19.62 8.67
CA GLU A 677 18.25 -20.22 8.33
C GLU A 677 18.08 -20.47 6.84
N VAL A 678 18.61 -19.61 5.97
CA VAL A 678 18.53 -19.77 4.51
C VAL A 678 19.88 -19.47 3.86
N LEU A 679 20.26 -20.31 2.90
CA LEU A 679 21.45 -20.15 2.05
C LEU A 679 21.00 -20.02 0.59
N VAL A 680 21.48 -18.97 -0.09
CA VAL A 680 21.31 -18.78 -1.53
C VAL A 680 22.65 -19.01 -2.20
N VAL A 681 22.69 -19.94 -3.16
CA VAL A 681 23.91 -20.37 -3.84
C VAL A 681 23.67 -20.31 -5.35
N ASP A 682 24.61 -19.75 -6.13
CA ASP A 682 24.42 -19.54 -7.58
C ASP A 682 25.60 -20.11 -8.39
N LYS A 683 25.34 -20.51 -9.64
CA LYS A 683 26.37 -20.73 -10.65
C LYS A 683 26.72 -19.39 -11.26
N GLU A 684 28.00 -19.00 -11.32
CA GLU A 684 28.39 -17.76 -12.01
C GLU A 684 27.86 -17.74 -13.46
N ILE A 685 26.75 -17.04 -13.69
CA ILE A 685 26.15 -16.87 -15.01
C ILE A 685 26.99 -15.86 -15.78
N PHE A 686 27.86 -16.36 -16.66
CA PHE A 686 28.48 -15.58 -17.73
C PHE A 686 27.40 -15.13 -18.71
N VAL A 687 27.08 -13.83 -18.74
CA VAL A 687 26.38 -13.22 -19.88
C VAL A 687 27.42 -12.59 -20.81
N TYR A 688 27.39 -13.06 -22.06
CA TYR A 688 28.25 -12.68 -23.17
C TYR A 688 28.30 -11.16 -23.39
N GLY A 689 29.50 -10.60 -23.42
CA GLY A 689 29.79 -9.33 -24.09
C GLY A 689 30.50 -9.62 -25.41
N GLY A 690 29.84 -9.35 -26.53
CA GLY A 690 30.43 -9.42 -27.86
C GLY A 690 30.02 -8.21 -28.69
N GLY A 691 31.00 -7.36 -29.03
CA GLY A 691 30.87 -6.23 -29.96
C GLY A 691 31.16 -4.89 -29.34
#